data_AF-A0A7V2XSM1-F1
#
_entry.id   AF-A0A7V2XSM1-F1
#
_cell.length_a   1.000
_cell.length_b   1.000
_cell.length_c   1.000
_cell.angle_alpha   90.00
_cell.angle_beta   90.00
_cell.angle_gamma   90.00
#
_symmetry.space_group_name_H-M   'P 1'
#
loop_
_entity.id
_entity.type
_entity.pdbx_description
1 polymer ?
#
loop_
_entity_poly.entity_id
_entity_poly.type
_entity_poly.pdbx_seq_one_letter_code
_entity_poly.pdbx_strand_id
1 'polypeptide(L)'
;MRSNRWTRRRRRGSRTGRRRDERRPPMRADPRRFLLAIPAAALGAAAAAAAPLDDPAARDPRNVRNGLPIPDEGYCDQPYVVVGPDGRWLCVMTTGKGREGQAGQHVISTVSADRGRTWSPLVDIEPADGPEASWAVPLITPSGRVYAFYDYNGDRVDTLRGKRIRADMLGWYVFKHSDDFGATWSPDRVRLPMRLAACDRGNDWNGEVQIFWGICKPQVAGGDVLFAFTRLGRYMLERGEGWVFRSADILAASDPARVRWDLWPEGDRGIRGDAFGSVQEEHNLAWLGGTCWYCVYRTAQGHPCHTYSEDGGRTWEPPAPMTYAPGGRVVRHPRACPKVWRTSDGRFLFWFHNHGGKSYEDRNPAWIAGGVLKDGRLHWSQPEILLYDPDPKVRMSYPDLIEQDGRFWVTETQKEVARVHEIDRGLLEGLWRQGEDRAVARRGLVFEADGDGARKREAALARPLALRDGGFTLECQVTLRDLAAGQILLDGRDESGSGVALATGEGGTVRLEMADGEARFAWDGDRGALAAGAAHRVAAIVDAGPRIVRFVIDGVLCDGAGVRPFGWGRYGARLDGARCAARVRLAPSLRGELASVRIYDRPLRTSEAVANHLAESGSGGEPSSGVPPASSAPPRFIPPPPPRPRPERPGAGRTRRRSGCRCAGPSEHRRRPSPGRTTPACRTPRRGRTSPARASR
;
A
#
# COMPACT_ATOMS: atom_id res chain seq x y z
N MET A 1 8.27 9.49 -59.53
CA MET A 1 9.18 10.21 -60.47
C MET A 1 10.56 10.30 -59.81
N ARG A 2 11.65 10.25 -60.61
CA ARG A 2 13.07 10.61 -60.32
C ARG A 2 13.57 10.37 -58.86
N SER A 3 14.25 9.26 -58.53
CA SER A 3 15.65 8.84 -58.87
C SER A 3 16.73 9.39 -57.90
N ASN A 4 17.79 8.68 -57.46
CA ASN A 4 18.28 7.35 -57.85
C ASN A 4 19.14 6.66 -56.75
N ARG A 5 19.55 5.40 -56.96
CA ARG A 5 20.51 4.61 -56.12
C ARG A 5 21.97 4.65 -56.67
N TRP A 6 22.88 3.92 -56.02
CA TRP A 6 24.26 3.51 -56.43
C TRP A 6 25.40 4.52 -56.06
N THR A 7 26.64 4.15 -55.66
CA THR A 7 27.33 2.82 -55.54
C THR A 7 28.43 2.74 -54.43
N ARG A 8 28.92 1.52 -54.15
CA ARG A 8 30.09 1.11 -53.33
C ARG A 8 31.47 1.50 -53.93
N ARG A 9 32.48 1.78 -53.08
CA ARG A 9 33.81 1.08 -52.90
C ARG A 9 34.72 1.92 -51.97
N ARG A 10 35.43 1.46 -50.92
CA ARG A 10 36.36 0.32 -50.63
C ARG A 10 37.84 0.56 -51.04
N ARG A 11 38.74 0.95 -50.09
CA ARG A 11 40.04 0.29 -49.75
C ARG A 11 41.04 1.12 -48.88
N ARG A 12 41.71 0.41 -47.93
CA ARG A 12 43.10 0.56 -47.38
C ARG A 12 43.56 1.90 -46.75
N GLY A 13 44.47 1.95 -45.76
CA GLY A 13 44.98 0.93 -44.82
C GLY A 13 46.49 0.57 -44.87
N SER A 14 47.31 1.27 -44.08
CA SER A 14 48.71 0.97 -43.66
C SER A 14 49.13 1.94 -42.53
N ARG A 15 49.75 1.53 -41.40
CA ARG A 15 51.22 1.37 -41.12
C ARG A 15 52.07 2.59 -41.54
N THR A 16 53.05 3.15 -40.80
CA THR A 16 53.70 2.94 -39.46
C THR A 16 54.57 4.19 -39.15
N GLY A 17 55.20 4.46 -37.98
CA GLY A 17 55.32 3.79 -36.67
C GLY A 17 56.77 3.83 -36.09
N ARG A 18 56.94 3.95 -34.74
CA ARG A 18 58.20 4.14 -33.93
C ARG A 18 58.55 5.62 -33.61
N ARG A 19 58.70 6.02 -32.33
CA ARG A 19 59.93 6.12 -31.47
C ARG A 19 60.95 7.16 -31.98
N ARG A 20 61.60 7.99 -31.13
CA ARG A 20 62.25 7.64 -29.84
C ARG A 20 62.51 8.82 -28.86
N ASP A 21 62.70 8.46 -27.58
CA ASP A 21 63.46 9.05 -26.44
C ASP A 21 64.09 10.47 -26.50
N GLU A 22 63.88 11.29 -25.45
CA GLU A 22 64.88 11.85 -24.47
C GLU A 22 64.13 12.72 -23.41
N ARG A 23 64.31 12.57 -22.07
CA ARG A 23 65.39 13.04 -21.15
C ARG A 23 65.62 14.57 -21.22
N ARG A 24 65.63 15.38 -20.14
CA ARG A 24 65.50 15.21 -18.66
C ARG A 24 64.91 16.51 -18.01
N PRO A 25 64.67 16.60 -16.68
CA PRO A 25 63.93 17.70 -16.00
C PRO A 25 64.85 18.70 -15.24
N PRO A 26 64.39 19.55 -14.27
CA PRO A 26 63.15 20.36 -14.12
C PRO A 26 63.42 21.86 -13.82
N MET A 27 62.39 22.72 -13.81
CA MET A 27 62.40 23.98 -13.02
C MET A 27 60.99 24.40 -12.55
N ARG A 28 60.92 25.35 -11.60
CA ARG A 28 59.70 25.78 -10.86
C ARG A 28 59.30 27.24 -11.17
N ALA A 29 58.07 27.59 -10.76
CA ALA A 29 57.50 28.96 -10.67
C ALA A 29 57.17 29.64 -12.03
N ASP A 30 56.18 30.52 -12.17
CA ASP A 30 55.10 30.94 -11.26
C ASP A 30 53.84 31.29 -12.10
N PRO A 31 52.59 31.25 -11.57
CA PRO A 31 51.40 31.36 -12.42
C PRO A 31 50.87 32.79 -12.56
N ARG A 32 50.64 33.25 -13.80
CA ARG A 32 49.52 34.14 -14.16
C ARG A 32 49.38 34.36 -15.68
N ARG A 33 48.11 34.49 -16.11
CA ARG A 33 47.66 35.00 -17.42
C ARG A 33 48.15 34.26 -18.69
N PHE A 34 47.27 33.42 -19.22
CA PHE A 34 46.74 33.68 -20.57
C PHE A 34 45.24 33.36 -20.59
N LEU A 35 44.44 34.36 -20.97
CA LEU A 35 43.02 34.19 -21.26
C LEU A 35 42.87 33.90 -22.76
N LEU A 36 42.21 32.80 -23.10
CA LEU A 36 41.78 32.51 -24.47
C LEU A 36 40.29 32.16 -24.44
N ALA A 37 39.50 32.91 -25.21
CA ALA A 37 38.06 32.74 -25.26
C ALA A 37 37.68 31.50 -26.08
N ILE A 38 36.65 30.78 -25.62
CA ILE A 38 35.98 29.71 -26.36
C ILE A 38 34.57 30.23 -26.71
N PRO A 39 34.12 30.17 -27.98
CA PRO A 39 32.88 30.81 -28.41
C PRO A 39 31.62 30.10 -27.87
N ALA A 40 30.60 30.89 -27.53
CA ALA A 40 29.34 30.37 -26.99
C ALA A 40 28.41 29.87 -28.11
N ALA A 41 28.14 28.57 -28.12
CA ALA A 41 27.01 27.97 -28.84
C ALA A 41 26.59 26.65 -28.16
N ALA A 42 25.31 26.28 -28.27
CA ALA A 42 24.76 24.97 -27.89
C ALA A 42 24.80 24.56 -26.39
N LEU A 43 24.58 25.50 -25.46
CA LEU A 43 24.02 25.15 -24.14
C LEU A 43 22.48 25.08 -24.26
N GLY A 44 21.97 23.91 -24.64
CA GLY A 44 20.53 23.64 -24.67
C GLY A 44 19.96 23.55 -23.25
N ALA A 45 18.88 24.28 -22.97
CA ALA A 45 18.39 24.46 -21.60
C ALA A 45 17.73 23.20 -21.02
N ALA A 46 18.48 22.49 -20.16
CA ALA A 46 17.92 21.59 -19.15
C ALA A 46 17.77 22.35 -17.82
N ALA A 47 16.96 23.41 -17.82
CA ALA A 47 16.59 24.11 -16.60
C ALA A 47 15.63 23.20 -15.80
N ALA A 48 16.19 22.37 -14.91
CA ALA A 48 15.41 21.73 -13.86
C ALA A 48 14.73 22.85 -13.07
N ALA A 49 13.41 22.93 -13.16
CA ALA A 49 12.63 23.93 -12.45
C ALA A 49 12.72 23.62 -10.94
N ALA A 50 13.67 24.27 -10.26
CA ALA A 50 13.69 24.32 -8.82
C ALA A 50 12.31 24.83 -8.36
N ALA A 51 11.61 24.03 -7.56
CA ALA A 51 10.36 24.46 -6.97
C ALA A 51 10.61 25.78 -6.22
N PRO A 52 9.68 26.75 -6.25
CA PRO A 52 9.79 27.93 -5.40
C PRO A 52 10.07 27.47 -3.97
N LEU A 53 11.05 28.10 -3.31
CA LEU A 53 11.48 27.69 -1.97
C LEU A 53 10.34 27.68 -0.94
N ASP A 54 9.22 28.34 -1.25
CA ASP A 54 8.02 28.50 -0.44
C ASP A 54 6.86 27.54 -0.80
N ASP A 55 7.05 26.51 -1.65
CA ASP A 55 6.07 25.41 -1.76
C ASP A 55 6.16 24.51 -0.51
N PRO A 56 5.08 24.33 0.29
CA PRO A 56 5.08 23.42 1.44
C PRO A 56 5.57 22.01 1.10
N ALA A 57 5.25 21.50 -0.08
CA ALA A 57 5.67 20.17 -0.51
C ALA A 57 7.19 20.06 -0.75
N ALA A 58 7.90 21.16 -1.00
CA ALA A 58 9.35 21.16 -1.12
C ALA A 58 10.08 20.98 0.22
N ARG A 59 9.39 21.25 1.35
CA ARG A 59 9.95 21.16 2.71
C ARG A 59 9.36 20.00 3.54
N ASP A 60 8.29 19.37 3.09
CA ASP A 60 7.61 18.28 3.80
C ASP A 60 8.41 16.95 3.70
N PRO A 61 8.85 16.34 4.82
CA PRO A 61 9.56 15.07 4.79
C PRO A 61 8.69 13.89 4.33
N ARG A 62 7.36 14.07 4.24
CA ARG A 62 6.42 13.05 3.72
C ARG A 62 6.34 13.05 2.18
N ASN A 63 6.88 14.06 1.51
CA ASN A 63 6.96 14.06 0.06
C ASN A 63 8.06 13.08 -0.38
N VAL A 64 7.71 12.01 -1.12
CA VAL A 64 8.71 10.99 -1.53
C VAL A 64 9.85 11.54 -2.36
N ARG A 65 9.67 12.70 -3.02
CA ARG A 65 10.73 13.37 -3.78
C ARG A 65 11.87 13.90 -2.90
N ASN A 66 11.65 13.98 -1.58
CA ASN A 66 12.64 14.38 -0.58
C ASN A 66 13.38 13.18 0.06
N GLY A 67 13.03 11.95 -0.30
CA GLY A 67 13.70 10.74 0.16
C GLY A 67 15.07 10.51 -0.47
N LEU A 68 15.96 9.83 0.26
CA LEU A 68 17.31 9.51 -0.21
C LEU A 68 17.25 8.34 -1.21
N PRO A 69 17.76 8.47 -2.44
CA PRO A 69 17.67 7.42 -3.45
C PRO A 69 18.56 6.21 -3.12
N ILE A 70 18.07 5.03 -3.46
CA ILE A 70 18.79 3.75 -3.47
C ILE A 70 19.16 3.48 -4.93
N PRO A 71 20.41 3.08 -5.27
CA PRO A 71 20.80 2.83 -6.65
C PRO A 71 20.10 1.61 -7.25
N ASP A 72 19.73 1.70 -8.53
CA ASP A 72 19.07 0.65 -9.31
C ASP A 72 19.53 0.66 -10.80
N GLU A 73 18.89 -0.16 -11.65
CA GLU A 73 19.13 -0.19 -13.10
C GLU A 73 17.96 0.33 -13.95
N GLY A 74 16.94 0.98 -13.37
CA GLY A 74 15.78 1.54 -14.06
C GLY A 74 14.44 1.10 -13.46
N TYR A 75 14.01 -0.15 -13.73
CA TYR A 75 12.93 -0.76 -12.94
C TYR A 75 13.52 -1.23 -11.61
N CYS A 76 12.83 -0.95 -10.51
CA CYS A 76 13.30 -1.30 -9.17
C CYS A 76 12.13 -1.62 -8.22
N ASP A 77 12.23 -2.72 -7.49
CA ASP A 77 11.13 -3.21 -6.65
C ASP A 77 11.60 -4.00 -5.43
N GLN A 78 10.83 -3.93 -4.35
CA GLN A 78 11.16 -4.45 -3.02
C GLN A 78 12.57 -4.04 -2.51
N PRO A 79 12.84 -2.75 -2.24
CA PRO A 79 14.09 -2.32 -1.61
C PRO A 79 14.14 -2.71 -0.12
N TYR A 80 14.34 -4.00 0.18
CA TYR A 80 14.20 -4.56 1.52
C TYR A 80 15.56 -4.60 2.22
N VAL A 81 15.61 -4.20 3.50
CA VAL A 81 16.85 -3.87 4.20
C VAL A 81 17.03 -4.67 5.48
N VAL A 82 18.21 -5.28 5.65
CA VAL A 82 18.67 -5.80 6.95
C VAL A 82 19.75 -4.91 7.53
N VAL A 83 19.70 -4.70 8.85
CA VAL A 83 20.72 -3.97 9.61
C VAL A 83 21.74 -4.97 10.14
N GLY A 84 23.02 -4.74 9.90
CA GLY A 84 24.12 -5.56 10.37
C GLY A 84 24.47 -5.29 11.84
N PRO A 85 25.19 -6.20 12.53
CA PRO A 85 25.66 -5.98 13.91
C PRO A 85 26.57 -4.76 14.08
N ASP A 86 27.21 -4.30 12.99
CA ASP A 86 28.03 -3.08 12.92
C ASP A 86 27.24 -1.81 12.56
N GLY A 87 25.91 -1.94 12.43
CA GLY A 87 25.01 -0.84 12.07
C GLY A 87 24.97 -0.47 10.59
N ARG A 88 25.71 -1.16 9.70
CA ARG A 88 25.52 -1.00 8.25
C ARG A 88 24.17 -1.54 7.81
N TRP A 89 23.68 -1.05 6.68
CA TRP A 89 22.41 -1.47 6.08
C TRP A 89 22.69 -2.19 4.76
N LEU A 90 22.21 -3.42 4.61
CA LEU A 90 22.24 -4.16 3.34
C LEU A 90 20.85 -4.14 2.73
N CYS A 91 20.71 -3.47 1.60
CA CYS A 91 19.51 -3.53 0.76
C CYS A 91 19.65 -4.71 -0.22
N VAL A 92 18.57 -5.47 -0.38
CA VAL A 92 18.36 -6.46 -1.44
C VAL A 92 17.14 -6.00 -2.24
N MET A 93 17.22 -6.05 -3.58
CA MET A 93 16.20 -5.46 -4.45
C MET A 93 16.11 -6.20 -5.79
N THR A 94 14.90 -6.30 -6.34
CA THR A 94 14.66 -6.75 -7.71
C THR A 94 14.80 -5.56 -8.67
N THR A 95 15.56 -5.71 -9.76
CA THR A 95 15.94 -4.59 -10.64
C THR A 95 16.04 -5.00 -12.11
N GLY A 96 16.07 -4.04 -13.03
CA GLY A 96 16.50 -4.26 -14.41
C GLY A 96 16.23 -3.09 -15.37
N LYS A 97 16.95 -3.08 -16.49
CA LYS A 97 16.94 -2.02 -17.54
C LYS A 97 15.64 -1.89 -18.37
N GLY A 98 14.54 -2.46 -17.89
CA GLY A 98 13.28 -2.59 -18.61
C GLY A 98 12.09 -2.07 -17.81
N ARG A 99 11.01 -2.86 -17.82
CA ARG A 99 9.84 -2.71 -16.95
C ARG A 99 9.58 -4.04 -16.25
N GLU A 100 8.74 -4.03 -15.22
CA GLU A 100 8.28 -5.21 -14.47
C GLU A 100 8.04 -6.46 -15.36
N GLY A 101 8.88 -7.47 -15.14
CA GLY A 101 8.86 -8.78 -15.77
C GLY A 101 9.39 -8.82 -17.21
N GLN A 102 10.18 -7.82 -17.63
CA GLN A 102 10.93 -7.87 -18.88
C GLN A 102 12.19 -8.75 -18.72
N ALA A 103 12.62 -9.42 -19.79
CA ALA A 103 13.88 -10.15 -19.82
C ALA A 103 15.06 -9.24 -19.42
N GLY A 104 15.95 -9.75 -18.57
CA GLY A 104 17.00 -8.99 -17.90
C GLY A 104 16.62 -8.46 -16.50
N GLN A 105 15.42 -8.78 -16.01
CA GLN A 105 15.05 -8.58 -14.60
C GLN A 105 15.72 -9.61 -13.70
N HIS A 106 16.42 -9.11 -12.68
CA HIS A 106 17.30 -9.88 -11.81
C HIS A 106 17.31 -9.31 -10.39
N VAL A 107 18.15 -9.85 -9.50
CA VAL A 107 18.23 -9.46 -8.09
C VAL A 107 19.64 -8.97 -7.77
N ILE A 108 19.73 -7.82 -7.10
CA ILE A 108 20.98 -7.21 -6.64
C ILE A 108 20.99 -7.00 -5.12
N SER A 109 22.15 -6.66 -4.59
CA SER A 109 22.32 -6.04 -3.28
C SER A 109 23.23 -4.80 -3.30
N THR A 110 23.06 -3.92 -2.31
CA THR A 110 23.94 -2.76 -2.08
C THR A 110 23.97 -2.41 -0.58
N VAL A 111 25.11 -1.90 -0.11
CA VAL A 111 25.37 -1.60 1.31
C VAL A 111 25.50 -0.10 1.55
N SER A 112 24.82 0.42 2.57
CA SER A 112 25.04 1.76 3.12
C SER A 112 25.69 1.67 4.51
N ALA A 113 26.64 2.58 4.78
CA ALA A 113 27.29 2.74 6.08
C ALA A 113 26.89 4.03 6.82
N ASP A 114 25.99 4.84 6.23
CA ASP A 114 25.65 6.18 6.71
C ASP A 114 24.14 6.43 6.81
N ARG A 115 23.35 5.35 6.93
CA ARG A 115 21.88 5.31 7.01
C ARG A 115 21.21 5.81 5.72
N GLY A 116 21.64 5.25 4.60
CA GLY A 116 21.01 5.40 3.28
C GLY A 116 21.37 6.68 2.51
N ARG A 117 22.38 7.43 2.93
CA ARG A 117 22.82 8.67 2.26
C ARG A 117 23.78 8.37 1.11
N THR A 118 24.64 7.37 1.30
CA THR A 118 25.48 6.78 0.25
C THR A 118 25.35 5.25 0.28
N TRP A 119 25.64 4.66 -0.87
CA TRP A 119 25.44 3.24 -1.16
C TRP A 119 26.66 2.70 -1.91
N SER A 120 26.99 1.43 -1.70
CA SER A 120 28.02 0.72 -2.48
C SER A 120 27.59 0.58 -3.95
N PRO A 121 28.53 0.28 -4.86
CA PRO A 121 28.18 -0.32 -6.15
C PRO A 121 27.22 -1.51 -5.96
N LEU A 122 26.40 -1.76 -6.97
CA LEU A 122 25.51 -2.91 -7.00
C LEU A 122 26.33 -4.21 -7.09
N VAL A 123 25.86 -5.24 -6.39
CA VAL A 123 26.40 -6.61 -6.45
C VAL A 123 25.28 -7.54 -6.90
N ASP A 124 25.50 -8.29 -7.98
CA ASP A 124 24.52 -9.24 -8.50
C ASP A 124 24.34 -10.42 -7.53
N ILE A 125 23.10 -10.70 -7.13
CA ILE A 125 22.70 -11.97 -6.50
C ILE A 125 22.42 -12.98 -7.62
N GLU A 126 21.76 -12.55 -8.69
CA GLU A 126 21.74 -13.24 -9.99
C GLU A 126 22.02 -12.21 -11.09
N PRO A 127 22.77 -12.56 -12.16
CA PRO A 127 23.16 -11.60 -13.19
C PRO A 127 22.06 -11.35 -14.23
N ALA A 128 22.10 -10.15 -14.83
CA ALA A 128 21.11 -9.69 -15.82
C ALA A 128 21.05 -10.48 -17.15
N ASP A 129 21.99 -11.39 -17.42
CA ASP A 129 21.99 -12.30 -18.58
C ASP A 129 21.62 -13.76 -18.23
N GLY A 130 21.33 -14.02 -16.95
CA GLY A 130 20.79 -15.28 -16.46
C GLY A 130 19.31 -15.50 -16.80
N PRO A 131 18.70 -16.60 -16.31
CA PRO A 131 17.25 -16.72 -16.23
C PRO A 131 16.67 -15.66 -15.29
N GLU A 132 15.42 -15.25 -15.52
CA GLU A 132 14.75 -14.21 -14.74
C GLU A 132 14.70 -14.53 -13.23
N ALA A 133 14.99 -13.53 -12.39
CA ALA A 133 15.05 -13.67 -10.93
C ALA A 133 14.30 -12.51 -10.23
N SER A 134 13.26 -12.85 -9.47
CA SER A 134 12.30 -11.97 -8.74
C SER A 134 11.37 -12.90 -7.97
N TRP A 135 10.81 -12.65 -6.79
CA TRP A 135 10.74 -11.41 -5.99
C TRP A 135 11.55 -11.57 -4.68
N ALA A 136 12.43 -10.63 -4.35
CA ALA A 136 13.54 -10.84 -3.41
C ALA A 136 13.29 -10.34 -1.97
N VAL A 137 13.60 -11.17 -0.96
CA VAL A 137 13.47 -10.81 0.47
C VAL A 137 14.70 -11.26 1.32
N PRO A 138 15.28 -10.39 2.17
CA PRO A 138 16.46 -10.72 2.98
C PRO A 138 16.14 -11.19 4.41
N LEU A 139 16.98 -12.08 4.94
CA LEU A 139 17.11 -12.46 6.35
C LEU A 139 18.58 -12.23 6.78
N ILE A 140 18.80 -11.71 7.99
CA ILE A 140 20.10 -11.79 8.66
C ILE A 140 20.01 -12.71 9.88
N THR A 141 21.07 -13.47 10.12
CA THR A 141 21.21 -14.39 11.26
C THR A 141 22.13 -13.81 12.34
N PRO A 142 22.09 -14.31 13.59
CA PRO A 142 22.96 -13.83 14.68
C PRO A 142 24.47 -13.92 14.42
N SER A 143 24.92 -14.74 13.46
CA SER A 143 26.33 -14.80 13.04
C SER A 143 26.76 -13.68 12.08
N GLY A 144 25.82 -12.86 11.60
CA GLY A 144 26.03 -11.89 10.54
C GLY A 144 25.78 -12.43 9.13
N ARG A 145 25.67 -13.76 8.94
CA ARG A 145 25.32 -14.37 7.64
C ARG A 145 23.94 -13.88 7.18
N VAL A 146 23.87 -13.47 5.92
CA VAL A 146 22.66 -13.02 5.24
C VAL A 146 22.17 -14.10 4.28
N TYR A 147 20.85 -14.27 4.17
CA TYR A 147 20.17 -15.08 3.16
C TYR A 147 19.26 -14.17 2.32
N ALA A 148 19.23 -14.35 1.02
CA ALA A 148 18.28 -13.69 0.12
C ALA A 148 17.42 -14.75 -0.57
N PHE A 149 16.10 -14.72 -0.31
CA PHE A 149 15.12 -15.64 -0.90
C PHE A 149 14.43 -14.97 -2.09
N TYR A 150 14.32 -15.66 -3.23
CA TYR A 150 13.73 -15.12 -4.45
C TYR A 150 13.17 -16.24 -5.34
N ASP A 151 12.20 -15.91 -6.20
CA ASP A 151 11.74 -16.81 -7.26
C ASP A 151 12.71 -16.74 -8.45
N TYR A 152 12.88 -17.86 -9.16
CA TYR A 152 13.91 -18.02 -10.18
C TYR A 152 13.43 -18.92 -11.32
N ASN A 153 13.55 -18.44 -12.57
CA ASN A 153 13.12 -19.16 -13.76
C ASN A 153 14.11 -20.27 -14.18
N GLY A 154 14.42 -21.20 -13.27
CA GLY A 154 15.47 -22.21 -13.44
C GLY A 154 15.25 -23.15 -14.64
N ASP A 155 14.00 -23.45 -14.96
CA ASP A 155 13.61 -24.26 -16.13
C ASP A 155 13.49 -23.44 -17.44
N ARG A 156 13.77 -22.12 -17.40
CA ARG A 156 13.68 -21.16 -18.52
C ARG A 156 12.30 -21.17 -19.21
N VAL A 157 11.24 -21.22 -18.42
CA VAL A 157 9.85 -21.17 -18.88
C VAL A 157 9.53 -19.76 -19.34
N ASP A 158 9.43 -19.58 -20.66
CA ASP A 158 9.28 -18.26 -21.28
C ASP A 158 8.05 -18.15 -22.22
N THR A 159 7.33 -19.25 -22.39
CA THR A 159 6.12 -19.37 -23.20
C THR A 159 5.02 -20.18 -22.51
N LEU A 160 3.77 -19.81 -22.79
CA LEU A 160 2.57 -20.58 -22.47
C LEU A 160 1.75 -20.76 -23.75
N ARG A 161 1.47 -22.02 -24.13
CA ARG A 161 0.71 -22.38 -25.34
C ARG A 161 1.22 -21.66 -26.61
N GLY A 162 2.55 -21.60 -26.76
CA GLY A 162 3.23 -20.98 -27.90
C GLY A 162 3.30 -19.45 -27.89
N LYS A 163 2.82 -18.77 -26.84
CA LYS A 163 2.90 -17.31 -26.69
C LYS A 163 3.92 -16.94 -25.61
N ARG A 164 4.73 -15.90 -25.84
CA ARG A 164 5.65 -15.35 -24.82
C ARG A 164 4.87 -14.92 -23.58
N ILE A 165 5.43 -15.17 -22.41
CA ILE A 165 4.88 -14.78 -21.10
C ILE A 165 5.90 -14.00 -20.27
N ARG A 166 5.45 -13.56 -19.10
CA ARG A 166 6.28 -13.08 -17.98
C ARG A 166 6.73 -14.28 -17.14
N ALA A 167 8.00 -14.30 -16.74
CA ALA A 167 8.63 -15.40 -15.98
C ALA A 167 9.00 -15.03 -14.54
N ASP A 168 8.66 -13.81 -14.11
CA ASP A 168 8.97 -13.21 -12.81
C ASP A 168 8.07 -13.68 -11.66
N MET A 169 7.24 -14.72 -11.86
CA MET A 169 6.30 -15.22 -10.86
C MET A 169 6.14 -16.76 -10.99
N LEU A 170 7.19 -17.46 -11.40
CA LEU A 170 7.15 -18.90 -11.66
C LEU A 170 8.54 -19.56 -11.51
N GLY A 171 8.56 -20.89 -11.57
CA GLY A 171 9.78 -21.68 -11.55
C GLY A 171 10.13 -22.20 -10.15
N TRP A 172 11.28 -21.80 -9.61
CA TRP A 172 11.83 -22.34 -8.37
C TRP A 172 11.92 -21.24 -7.31
N TYR A 173 11.38 -21.47 -6.11
CA TYR A 173 11.71 -20.62 -4.97
C TYR A 173 13.09 -21.05 -4.44
N VAL A 174 14.06 -20.15 -4.46
CA VAL A 174 15.45 -20.43 -4.11
C VAL A 174 15.99 -19.41 -3.09
N PHE A 175 17.18 -19.68 -2.56
CA PHE A 175 17.99 -18.66 -1.91
C PHE A 175 19.49 -18.78 -2.20
N LYS A 176 20.19 -17.66 -2.09
CA LYS A 176 21.65 -17.56 -1.92
C LYS A 176 21.97 -17.00 -0.54
N HIS A 177 23.22 -17.15 -0.12
CA HIS A 177 23.71 -16.59 1.13
C HIS A 177 24.99 -15.76 0.94
N SER A 178 25.29 -14.91 1.92
CA SER A 178 26.50 -14.09 1.99
C SER A 178 27.06 -14.11 3.41
N ASP A 179 28.36 -14.31 3.54
CA ASP A 179 29.12 -14.28 4.80
C ASP A 179 29.89 -12.98 5.02
N ASP A 180 29.91 -12.08 4.03
CA ASP A 180 30.63 -10.80 4.05
C ASP A 180 29.69 -9.57 4.04
N PHE A 181 28.43 -9.78 4.40
CA PHE A 181 27.36 -8.77 4.43
C PHE A 181 27.06 -8.16 3.05
N GLY A 182 26.99 -9.01 2.03
CA GLY A 182 26.52 -8.68 0.67
C GLY A 182 27.58 -8.16 -0.28
N ALA A 183 28.88 -8.32 0.03
CA ALA A 183 29.97 -8.00 -0.89
C ALA A 183 30.21 -9.14 -1.91
N THR A 184 29.95 -10.39 -1.51
CA THR A 184 29.85 -11.57 -2.38
C THR A 184 28.67 -12.45 -1.97
N TRP A 185 28.20 -13.29 -2.89
CA TRP A 185 27.10 -14.23 -2.71
C TRP A 185 27.50 -15.64 -3.15
N SER A 186 26.86 -16.65 -2.56
CA SER A 186 27.15 -18.05 -2.86
C SER A 186 26.93 -18.37 -4.36
N PRO A 187 27.87 -19.09 -5.01
CA PRO A 187 27.74 -19.41 -6.44
C PRO A 187 26.52 -20.29 -6.69
N ASP A 188 26.33 -21.29 -5.83
CA ASP A 188 25.17 -22.15 -5.79
C ASP A 188 24.00 -21.51 -5.03
N ARG A 189 22.80 -21.89 -5.44
CA ARG A 189 21.51 -21.50 -4.87
C ARG A 189 20.75 -22.74 -4.41
N VAL A 190 20.23 -22.70 -3.18
CA VAL A 190 19.46 -23.79 -2.58
C VAL A 190 17.98 -23.62 -2.96
N ARG A 191 17.35 -24.68 -3.49
CA ARG A 191 15.91 -24.69 -3.80
C ARG A 191 15.09 -25.08 -2.57
N LEU A 192 14.08 -24.29 -2.22
CA LEU A 192 13.16 -24.61 -1.14
C LEU A 192 12.27 -25.82 -1.51
N PRO A 193 11.94 -26.72 -0.57
CA PRO A 193 11.18 -27.96 -0.85
C PRO A 193 9.68 -27.70 -1.03
N MET A 194 9.33 -26.95 -2.08
CA MET A 194 7.98 -26.46 -2.33
C MET A 194 7.08 -27.53 -2.98
N ARG A 195 6.56 -28.48 -2.18
CA ARG A 195 5.65 -29.53 -2.68
C ARG A 195 4.47 -28.97 -3.50
N LEU A 196 4.00 -29.74 -4.49
CA LEU A 196 2.82 -29.40 -5.29
C LEU A 196 1.55 -29.38 -4.44
N ALA A 197 0.73 -28.33 -4.63
CA ALA A 197 -0.59 -28.17 -4.00
C ALA A 197 -1.75 -28.25 -5.03
N ALA A 198 -3.00 -28.14 -4.57
CA ALA A 198 -4.18 -28.12 -5.45
C ALA A 198 -4.15 -26.96 -6.46
N CYS A 199 -3.62 -25.80 -6.07
CA CYS A 199 -3.45 -24.66 -6.98
C CYS A 199 -2.50 -25.00 -8.13
N ASP A 200 -1.38 -25.68 -7.85
CA ASP A 200 -0.37 -26.01 -8.85
C ASP A 200 -0.91 -27.05 -9.83
N ARG A 201 -1.49 -28.15 -9.33
CA ARG A 201 -2.07 -29.21 -10.16
C ARG A 201 -3.26 -28.75 -11.00
N GLY A 202 -3.90 -27.62 -10.63
CA GLY A 202 -4.98 -26.98 -11.37
C GLY A 202 -4.57 -25.77 -12.23
N ASN A 203 -3.27 -25.47 -12.34
CA ASN A 203 -2.77 -24.33 -13.10
C ASN A 203 -2.55 -24.65 -14.59
N ASP A 204 -2.11 -23.65 -15.37
CA ASP A 204 -1.97 -23.75 -16.83
C ASP A 204 -0.89 -24.75 -17.33
N TRP A 205 -0.07 -25.30 -16.42
CA TRP A 205 0.95 -26.34 -16.62
C TRP A 205 0.66 -27.63 -15.84
N ASN A 206 -0.52 -27.77 -15.21
CA ASN A 206 -0.93 -28.93 -14.41
C ASN A 206 0.05 -29.31 -13.27
N GLY A 207 0.87 -28.36 -12.81
CA GLY A 207 1.87 -28.56 -11.76
C GLY A 207 3.29 -28.89 -12.23
N GLU A 208 3.56 -28.98 -13.54
CA GLU A 208 4.94 -29.05 -14.06
C GLU A 208 5.72 -27.76 -13.76
N VAL A 209 5.03 -26.62 -13.80
CA VAL A 209 5.54 -25.30 -13.42
C VAL A 209 4.68 -24.76 -12.27
N GLN A 210 5.31 -24.34 -11.19
CA GLN A 210 4.63 -23.65 -10.08
C GLN A 210 4.61 -22.14 -10.35
N ILE A 211 3.51 -21.47 -9.96
CA ILE A 211 3.29 -20.04 -10.19
C ILE A 211 3.10 -19.38 -8.81
N PHE A 212 3.96 -18.44 -8.44
CA PHE A 212 4.04 -17.88 -7.09
C PHE A 212 4.90 -16.60 -7.04
N TRP A 213 4.84 -15.86 -5.93
CA TRP A 213 5.89 -14.89 -5.57
C TRP A 213 5.94 -14.60 -4.05
N GLY A 214 7.14 -14.26 -3.57
CA GLY A 214 7.39 -13.86 -2.18
C GLY A 214 7.43 -12.35 -1.96
N ILE A 215 6.71 -11.84 -0.95
CA ILE A 215 6.91 -10.47 -0.44
C ILE A 215 6.99 -10.34 1.09
N CYS A 216 6.76 -11.41 1.85
CA CYS A 216 6.94 -11.36 3.30
C CYS A 216 8.44 -11.34 3.62
N LYS A 217 8.89 -10.34 4.36
CA LYS A 217 10.26 -10.31 4.89
C LYS A 217 10.34 -11.34 6.03
N PRO A 218 11.31 -12.26 6.03
CA PRO A 218 11.51 -13.24 7.10
C PRO A 218 11.41 -12.65 8.51
N GLN A 219 10.58 -13.28 9.34
CA GLN A 219 10.32 -12.91 10.73
C GLN A 219 10.96 -13.93 11.66
N VAL A 220 11.74 -13.46 12.64
CA VAL A 220 12.30 -14.30 13.72
C VAL A 220 11.32 -14.36 14.89
N ALA A 221 11.02 -15.56 15.37
CA ALA A 221 10.07 -15.79 16.46
C ALA A 221 10.48 -16.99 17.32
N GLY A 222 10.89 -16.76 18.57
CA GLY A 222 11.24 -17.84 19.50
C GLY A 222 12.43 -18.74 19.10
N GLY A 223 13.19 -18.36 18.05
CA GLY A 223 14.26 -19.16 17.45
C GLY A 223 13.91 -19.70 16.05
N ASP A 224 12.62 -19.78 15.72
CA ASP A 224 12.16 -20.10 14.37
C ASP A 224 12.25 -18.89 13.43
N VAL A 225 12.30 -19.16 12.13
CA VAL A 225 12.12 -18.16 11.06
C VAL A 225 10.93 -18.54 10.20
N LEU A 226 9.99 -17.61 10.02
CA LEU A 226 8.84 -17.76 9.13
C LEU A 226 8.75 -16.65 8.08
N PHE A 227 8.27 -16.98 6.88
CA PHE A 227 7.81 -16.01 5.89
C PHE A 227 6.66 -16.57 5.04
N ALA A 228 5.75 -15.69 4.63
CA ALA A 228 4.69 -16.01 3.70
C ALA A 228 5.01 -15.63 2.24
N PHE A 229 4.43 -16.39 1.32
CA PHE A 229 4.43 -16.14 -0.11
C PHE A 229 3.05 -16.45 -0.69
N THR A 230 2.79 -16.06 -1.93
CA THR A 230 1.52 -16.30 -2.61
C THR A 230 1.71 -17.28 -3.74
N ARG A 231 0.87 -18.32 -3.85
CA ARG A 231 0.75 -19.17 -5.05
C ARG A 231 -0.45 -18.75 -5.88
N LEU A 232 -0.42 -19.03 -7.18
CA LEU A 232 -1.52 -18.81 -8.11
C LEU A 232 -2.03 -20.12 -8.71
N GLY A 233 -3.34 -20.33 -8.63
CA GLY A 233 -4.00 -21.42 -9.35
C GLY A 233 -4.24 -21.17 -10.85
N ARG A 234 -3.71 -20.08 -11.43
CA ARG A 234 -3.82 -19.72 -12.87
C ARG A 234 -2.91 -18.55 -13.28
N TYR A 235 -2.32 -18.61 -14.48
CA TYR A 235 -1.64 -17.48 -15.11
C TYR A 235 -2.67 -16.55 -15.79
N MET A 236 -2.70 -15.24 -15.56
CA MET A 236 -1.78 -14.38 -14.80
C MET A 236 -2.52 -13.71 -13.63
N LEU A 237 -1.95 -13.79 -12.43
CA LEU A 237 -2.48 -13.13 -11.21
C LEU A 237 -3.97 -13.46 -10.92
N GLU A 238 -4.30 -14.76 -11.00
CA GLU A 238 -5.61 -15.35 -10.70
C GLU A 238 -5.52 -16.51 -9.69
N ARG A 239 -6.55 -16.64 -8.84
CA ARG A 239 -6.70 -17.71 -7.83
C ARG A 239 -5.56 -17.73 -6.81
N GLY A 240 -5.20 -16.57 -6.28
CA GLY A 240 -4.19 -16.44 -5.23
C GLY A 240 -4.55 -17.18 -3.94
N GLU A 241 -3.54 -17.69 -3.24
CA GLU A 241 -3.60 -18.22 -1.86
C GLU A 241 -2.23 -18.16 -1.18
N GLY A 242 -2.23 -17.98 0.15
CA GLY A 242 -1.03 -17.78 0.96
C GLY A 242 -0.41 -19.08 1.45
N TRP A 243 0.92 -19.13 1.44
CA TRP A 243 1.71 -20.28 1.88
C TRP A 243 2.84 -19.79 2.76
N VAL A 244 3.23 -20.57 3.77
CA VAL A 244 4.23 -20.18 4.79
C VAL A 244 5.37 -21.19 4.77
N PHE A 245 6.60 -20.71 4.63
CA PHE A 245 7.80 -21.48 4.96
C PHE A 245 8.20 -21.21 6.40
N ARG A 246 8.63 -22.27 7.10
CA ARG A 246 9.16 -22.22 8.46
C ARG A 246 10.47 -23.00 8.55
N SER A 247 11.47 -22.46 9.24
CA SER A 247 12.71 -23.17 9.59
C SER A 247 13.02 -23.04 11.08
N ALA A 248 13.50 -24.12 11.69
CA ALA A 248 13.90 -24.20 13.09
C ALA A 248 15.42 -24.02 13.31
N ASP A 249 16.23 -24.05 12.24
CA ASP A 249 17.69 -24.14 12.33
C ASP A 249 18.48 -23.16 11.46
N ILE A 250 17.84 -22.44 10.53
CA ILE A 250 18.52 -21.46 9.67
C ILE A 250 19.38 -20.42 10.43
N LEU A 251 18.94 -20.00 11.63
CA LEU A 251 19.67 -19.02 12.45
C LEU A 251 21.01 -19.55 13.01
N ALA A 252 21.21 -20.86 13.02
CA ALA A 252 22.42 -21.54 13.53
C ALA A 252 23.09 -22.45 12.49
N ALA A 253 22.55 -22.54 11.27
CA ALA A 253 23.05 -23.44 10.23
C ALA A 253 24.36 -22.94 9.61
N SER A 254 25.45 -23.66 9.88
CA SER A 254 26.75 -23.45 9.23
C SER A 254 26.77 -23.90 7.76
N ASP A 255 25.97 -24.91 7.41
CA ASP A 255 25.75 -25.41 6.05
C ASP A 255 24.34 -25.04 5.56
N PRO A 256 24.19 -24.05 4.66
CA PRO A 256 22.89 -23.63 4.14
C PRO A 256 22.13 -24.69 3.34
N ALA A 257 22.82 -25.67 2.75
CA ALA A 257 22.18 -26.76 2.01
C ALA A 257 21.49 -27.79 2.94
N ARG A 258 21.73 -27.70 4.25
CA ARG A 258 21.16 -28.59 5.27
C ARG A 258 20.09 -27.95 6.15
N VAL A 259 19.74 -26.67 5.90
CA VAL A 259 18.62 -25.98 6.55
C VAL A 259 17.33 -26.75 6.31
N ARG A 260 16.57 -27.02 7.37
CA ARG A 260 15.27 -27.72 7.25
C ARG A 260 14.14 -26.71 7.09
N TRP A 261 13.16 -27.12 6.29
CA TRP A 261 12.03 -26.30 5.88
C TRP A 261 10.71 -27.07 6.00
N ASP A 262 9.85 -26.60 6.89
CA ASP A 262 8.44 -26.95 6.91
C ASP A 262 7.67 -26.01 5.95
N LEU A 263 6.59 -26.50 5.37
CA LEU A 263 5.73 -25.76 4.44
C LEU A 263 4.26 -25.91 4.86
N TRP A 264 3.66 -24.79 5.27
CA TRP A 264 2.32 -24.74 5.83
C TRP A 264 1.35 -23.87 4.99
N PRO A 265 0.03 -24.10 5.06
CA PRO A 265 -0.66 -25.16 5.82
C PRO A 265 -0.29 -26.57 5.33
N GLU A 266 -0.39 -27.59 6.18
CA GLU A 266 -0.01 -28.97 5.82
C GLU A 266 -0.95 -29.61 4.79
N GLY A 267 -2.16 -29.07 4.63
CA GLY A 267 -3.15 -29.51 3.64
C GLY A 267 -2.79 -29.17 2.18
N ASP A 268 -3.74 -29.41 1.29
CA ASP A 268 -3.57 -29.21 -0.15
C ASP A 268 -3.97 -27.81 -0.66
N ARG A 269 -4.28 -26.89 0.25
CA ARG A 269 -4.67 -25.49 -0.03
C ARG A 269 -3.99 -24.54 0.95
N GLY A 270 -3.63 -23.37 0.45
CA GLY A 270 -3.10 -22.26 1.24
C GLY A 270 -4.18 -21.43 1.97
N ILE A 271 -3.71 -20.38 2.65
CA ILE A 271 -4.50 -19.34 3.30
C ILE A 271 -5.36 -18.64 2.24
N ARG A 272 -6.68 -18.82 2.31
CA ARG A 272 -7.68 -18.17 1.46
C ARG A 272 -9.08 -18.26 2.10
N GLY A 273 -9.99 -17.39 1.69
CA GLY A 273 -11.43 -17.56 1.88
C GLY A 273 -12.17 -17.34 0.57
N ASP A 274 -12.96 -18.31 0.10
CA ASP A 274 -13.56 -18.25 -1.24
C ASP A 274 -14.52 -17.05 -1.44
N ALA A 275 -15.12 -16.54 -0.35
CA ALA A 275 -15.94 -15.33 -0.34
C ALA A 275 -15.20 -14.06 -0.83
N PHE A 276 -13.86 -14.00 -0.73
CA PHE A 276 -13.07 -12.84 -1.13
C PHE A 276 -12.64 -12.88 -2.61
N GLY A 277 -12.85 -14.01 -3.30
CA GLY A 277 -12.65 -14.17 -4.74
C GLY A 277 -11.22 -14.51 -5.17
N SER A 278 -10.90 -14.19 -6.43
CA SER A 278 -9.69 -14.65 -7.14
C SER A 278 -8.40 -13.99 -6.64
N VAL A 279 -8.46 -12.72 -6.24
CA VAL A 279 -7.32 -11.94 -5.77
C VAL A 279 -7.22 -12.06 -4.25
N GLN A 280 -6.31 -12.91 -3.78
CA GLN A 280 -5.92 -13.09 -2.39
C GLN A 280 -4.40 -13.30 -2.38
N GLU A 281 -3.65 -12.23 -2.20
CA GLU A 281 -2.24 -12.12 -2.65
C GLU A 281 -1.41 -11.26 -1.69
N GLU A 282 -0.07 -11.32 -1.81
CA GLU A 282 0.85 -10.47 -1.05
C GLU A 282 0.67 -10.64 0.48
N HIS A 283 0.58 -11.90 0.89
CA HIS A 283 0.54 -12.33 2.28
C HIS A 283 1.81 -11.89 3.03
N ASN A 284 1.64 -11.13 4.10
CA ASN A 284 2.69 -10.77 5.06
C ASN A 284 2.33 -11.30 6.45
N LEU A 285 3.35 -11.60 7.25
CA LEU A 285 3.22 -12.13 8.61
C LEU A 285 3.72 -11.13 9.65
N ALA A 286 3.12 -11.15 10.84
CA ALA A 286 3.68 -10.55 12.05
C ALA A 286 3.54 -11.53 13.23
N TRP A 287 4.63 -11.73 13.97
CA TRP A 287 4.62 -12.54 15.19
C TRP A 287 4.05 -11.73 16.36
N LEU A 288 3.01 -12.24 17.02
CA LEU A 288 2.33 -11.55 18.12
C LEU A 288 2.98 -11.82 19.49
N GLY A 289 3.67 -12.95 19.62
CA GLY A 289 4.23 -13.44 20.89
C GLY A 289 3.78 -14.89 21.15
N GLY A 290 4.60 -15.66 21.88
CA GLY A 290 4.35 -17.09 22.07
C GLY A 290 4.24 -17.83 20.74
N THR A 291 3.20 -18.64 20.57
CA THR A 291 2.86 -19.31 19.30
C THR A 291 1.96 -18.48 18.37
N CYS A 292 1.57 -17.27 18.77
CA CYS A 292 0.55 -16.49 18.07
C CYS A 292 1.13 -15.68 16.90
N TRP A 293 0.45 -15.74 15.75
CA TRP A 293 0.79 -15.02 14.52
C TRP A 293 -0.43 -14.33 13.91
N TYR A 294 -0.15 -13.27 13.17
CA TYR A 294 -1.11 -12.55 12.33
C TYR A 294 -0.66 -12.61 10.88
N CYS A 295 -1.59 -12.86 9.96
CA CYS A 295 -1.37 -12.71 8.52
C CYS A 295 -2.34 -11.67 7.95
N VAL A 296 -1.82 -10.79 7.08
CA VAL A 296 -2.59 -9.83 6.30
C VAL A 296 -2.24 -9.96 4.82
N TYR A 297 -3.24 -9.82 3.95
CA TYR A 297 -3.08 -9.97 2.51
C TYR A 297 -4.06 -9.10 1.70
N ARG A 298 -3.71 -8.80 0.45
CA ARG A 298 -4.49 -7.91 -0.43
C ARG A 298 -5.66 -8.65 -1.07
N THR A 299 -6.72 -7.90 -1.36
CA THR A 299 -7.84 -8.37 -2.19
C THR A 299 -8.17 -7.38 -3.29
N ALA A 300 -9.12 -7.74 -4.16
CA ALA A 300 -9.77 -6.81 -5.09
C ALA A 300 -11.15 -6.32 -4.57
N GLN A 301 -11.38 -6.36 -3.25
CA GLN A 301 -12.68 -6.04 -2.65
C GLN A 301 -12.81 -4.61 -2.09
N GLY A 302 -11.72 -3.85 -2.01
CA GLY A 302 -11.69 -2.52 -1.35
C GLY A 302 -11.26 -2.57 0.12
N HIS A 303 -10.73 -3.71 0.57
CA HIS A 303 -10.15 -3.91 1.91
C HIS A 303 -9.08 -5.02 1.87
N PRO A 304 -8.14 -5.06 2.84
CA PRO A 304 -7.31 -6.24 3.08
C PRO A 304 -8.17 -7.36 3.69
N CYS A 305 -7.68 -8.59 3.65
CA CYS A 305 -8.15 -9.65 4.54
C CYS A 305 -7.05 -10.01 5.54
N HIS A 306 -7.47 -10.53 6.69
CA HIS A 306 -6.58 -11.01 7.73
C HIS A 306 -7.02 -12.35 8.33
N THR A 307 -6.11 -13.01 9.03
CA THR A 307 -6.35 -14.22 9.82
C THR A 307 -5.29 -14.34 10.91
N TYR A 308 -5.61 -15.04 12.00
CA TYR A 308 -4.67 -15.36 13.08
C TYR A 308 -4.32 -16.85 13.08
N SER A 309 -3.19 -17.18 13.68
CA SER A 309 -2.78 -18.54 14.03
C SER A 309 -2.35 -18.55 15.48
N GLU A 310 -2.73 -19.58 16.23
CA GLU A 310 -2.39 -19.76 17.65
C GLU A 310 -1.42 -20.94 17.86
N ASP A 311 -1.06 -21.66 16.79
CA ASP A 311 -0.27 -22.91 16.79
C ASP A 311 1.13 -22.79 16.15
N GLY A 312 1.66 -21.57 16.06
CA GLY A 312 2.98 -21.29 15.48
C GLY A 312 2.98 -20.96 13.99
N GLY A 313 1.81 -20.77 13.36
CA GLY A 313 1.65 -20.48 11.93
C GLY A 313 1.30 -21.70 11.08
N ARG A 314 0.99 -22.84 11.70
CA ARG A 314 0.74 -24.14 11.03
C ARG A 314 -0.70 -24.26 10.54
N THR A 315 -1.65 -23.82 11.34
CA THR A 315 -3.07 -23.66 10.97
C THR A 315 -3.53 -22.22 11.21
N TRP A 316 -4.60 -21.81 10.54
CA TRP A 316 -5.05 -20.42 10.46
C TRP A 316 -6.58 -20.35 10.60
N GLU A 317 -7.07 -19.31 11.26
CA GLU A 317 -8.50 -19.02 11.36
C GLU A 317 -9.14 -18.77 9.98
N PRO A 318 -10.45 -18.98 9.82
CA PRO A 318 -11.18 -18.55 8.63
C PRO A 318 -10.94 -17.05 8.35
N PRO A 319 -10.37 -16.66 7.19
CA PRO A 319 -10.02 -15.26 6.97
C PRO A 319 -11.22 -14.31 6.98
N ALA A 320 -11.00 -13.10 7.45
CA ALA A 320 -12.01 -12.04 7.57
C ALA A 320 -11.53 -10.73 6.92
N PRO A 321 -12.43 -9.80 6.54
CA PRO A 321 -12.06 -8.43 6.19
C PRO A 321 -11.27 -7.78 7.34
N MET A 322 -10.11 -7.18 7.05
CA MET A 322 -9.30 -6.55 8.08
C MET A 322 -10.04 -5.34 8.68
N THR A 323 -10.15 -5.31 10.00
CA THR A 323 -10.78 -4.22 10.76
C THR A 323 -9.78 -3.48 11.66
N TYR A 324 -10.10 -2.24 12.05
CA TYR A 324 -9.27 -1.47 12.98
C TYR A 324 -9.23 -2.07 14.39
N ALA A 325 -10.26 -2.80 14.79
CA ALA A 325 -10.31 -3.60 16.02
C ALA A 325 -11.27 -4.79 15.79
N PRO A 326 -11.28 -5.83 16.63
CA PRO A 326 -12.29 -6.90 16.55
C PRO A 326 -13.72 -6.34 16.52
N GLY A 327 -14.49 -6.67 15.47
CA GLY A 327 -15.85 -6.14 15.24
C GLY A 327 -15.95 -4.66 14.81
N GLY A 328 -14.83 -3.94 14.70
CA GLY A 328 -14.78 -2.52 14.33
C GLY A 328 -14.90 -2.23 12.83
N ARG A 329 -14.64 -0.97 12.44
CA ARG A 329 -14.67 -0.54 11.02
C ARG A 329 -13.67 -1.34 10.18
N VAL A 330 -14.08 -1.72 8.97
CA VAL A 330 -13.21 -2.36 7.95
C VAL A 330 -12.23 -1.34 7.37
N VAL A 331 -10.95 -1.73 7.28
CA VAL A 331 -9.88 -0.88 6.72
C VAL A 331 -10.01 -0.80 5.20
N ARG A 332 -10.03 0.42 4.64
CA ARG A 332 -10.11 0.67 3.18
C ARG A 332 -8.75 0.40 2.52
N HIS A 333 -8.70 -0.41 1.47
CA HIS A 333 -7.46 -0.69 0.74
C HIS A 333 -7.72 -1.10 -0.73
N PRO A 334 -6.96 -0.59 -1.72
CA PRO A 334 -7.05 -1.02 -3.11
C PRO A 334 -6.30 -2.35 -3.33
N ARG A 335 -6.13 -2.80 -4.58
CA ARG A 335 -5.21 -3.93 -4.88
C ARG A 335 -3.76 -3.41 -4.82
N ALA A 336 -3.25 -3.22 -3.62
CA ALA A 336 -1.88 -2.80 -3.32
C ALA A 336 -1.23 -3.75 -2.30
N CYS A 337 -0.02 -3.43 -1.83
CA CYS A 337 0.66 -4.22 -0.79
C CYS A 337 0.22 -3.74 0.61
N PRO A 338 -0.45 -4.58 1.43
CA PRO A 338 -0.68 -4.33 2.84
C PRO A 338 0.51 -4.85 3.64
N LYS A 339 1.43 -3.95 4.03
CA LYS A 339 2.64 -4.34 4.77
C LYS A 339 2.38 -4.21 6.27
N VAL A 340 2.71 -5.24 7.03
CA VAL A 340 2.69 -5.24 8.50
C VAL A 340 4.10 -5.45 9.03
N TRP A 341 4.42 -4.79 10.14
CA TRP A 341 5.65 -4.95 10.88
C TRP A 341 5.37 -5.01 12.38
N ARG A 342 6.31 -5.63 13.12
CA ARG A 342 6.45 -5.50 14.57
C ARG A 342 7.75 -4.74 14.86
N THR A 343 7.70 -3.80 15.79
CA THR A 343 8.85 -3.02 16.26
C THR A 343 9.56 -3.73 17.42
N SER A 344 10.80 -3.33 17.74
CA SER A 344 11.62 -3.99 18.76
C SER A 344 10.97 -3.98 20.15
N ASP A 345 10.20 -2.94 20.45
CA ASP A 345 9.41 -2.76 21.68
C ASP A 345 8.10 -3.58 21.73
N GLY A 346 7.81 -4.39 20.70
CA GLY A 346 6.63 -5.25 20.64
C GLY A 346 5.35 -4.57 20.18
N ARG A 347 5.39 -3.30 19.78
CA ARG A 347 4.28 -2.63 19.09
C ARG A 347 4.28 -2.98 17.60
N PHE A 348 3.24 -2.55 16.86
CA PHE A 348 3.03 -2.92 15.46
C PHE A 348 2.82 -1.70 14.58
N LEU A 349 3.12 -1.83 13.27
CA LEU A 349 2.87 -0.81 12.25
C LEU A 349 2.23 -1.46 11.02
N PHE A 350 1.31 -0.74 10.38
CA PHE A 350 0.62 -1.21 9.18
C PHE A 350 0.55 -0.14 8.08
N TRP A 351 1.18 -0.41 6.93
CA TRP A 351 1.12 0.42 5.73
C TRP A 351 -0.04 0.01 4.83
N PHE A 352 -0.78 1.01 4.34
CA PHE A 352 -1.86 0.83 3.39
C PHE A 352 -2.16 2.13 2.62
N HIS A 353 -3.05 2.08 1.63
CA HIS A 353 -3.65 3.28 1.04
C HIS A 353 -5.11 3.32 1.47
N ASN A 354 -5.53 4.34 2.22
CA ASN A 354 -6.86 4.47 2.83
C ASN A 354 -7.94 4.77 1.76
N HIS A 355 -8.22 3.77 0.93
CA HIS A 355 -8.94 3.90 -0.34
C HIS A 355 -9.58 2.58 -0.78
N GLY A 356 -10.91 2.47 -0.75
CA GLY A 356 -11.69 1.26 -1.05
C GLY A 356 -11.86 0.93 -2.54
N GLY A 357 -10.88 1.29 -3.37
CA GLY A 357 -10.85 0.94 -4.80
C GLY A 357 -10.69 -0.57 -5.04
N LYS A 358 -10.97 -1.03 -6.26
CA LYS A 358 -10.88 -2.46 -6.63
C LYS A 358 -9.81 -2.79 -7.68
N SER A 359 -9.02 -1.79 -8.05
CA SER A 359 -7.93 -1.85 -9.04
C SER A 359 -6.56 -1.64 -8.39
N TYR A 360 -5.50 -1.58 -9.20
CA TYR A 360 -4.15 -1.23 -8.77
C TYR A 360 -3.92 0.28 -8.55
N GLU A 361 -4.93 1.12 -8.85
CA GLU A 361 -4.82 2.58 -8.85
C GLU A 361 -4.92 3.19 -7.45
N ASP A 362 -4.85 4.53 -7.39
CA ASP A 362 -5.14 5.35 -6.20
C ASP A 362 -4.24 5.05 -4.98
N ARG A 363 -3.01 4.59 -5.25
CA ARG A 363 -1.95 4.33 -4.25
C ARG A 363 -1.22 5.59 -3.76
N ASN A 364 -1.87 6.75 -3.74
CA ASN A 364 -1.26 8.02 -3.32
C ASN A 364 -2.28 8.91 -2.59
N PRO A 365 -2.12 9.15 -1.27
CA PRO A 365 -0.92 8.90 -0.48
C PRO A 365 -0.81 7.45 0.06
N ALA A 366 0.34 7.15 0.65
CA ALA A 366 0.54 6.02 1.56
C ALA A 366 0.22 6.44 3.01
N TRP A 367 -0.50 5.58 3.71
CA TRP A 367 -0.97 5.78 5.08
C TRP A 367 -0.35 4.73 6.00
N ILE A 368 -0.23 5.09 7.29
CA ILE A 368 0.24 4.20 8.34
C ILE A 368 -0.72 4.21 9.54
N ALA A 369 -0.97 3.04 10.12
CA ALA A 369 -1.61 2.87 11.42
C ALA A 369 -0.63 2.24 12.43
N GLY A 370 -0.72 2.63 13.69
CA GLY A 370 -0.01 2.00 14.80
C GLY A 370 -0.89 0.91 15.41
N GLY A 371 -0.33 -0.26 15.69
CA GLY A 371 -1.04 -1.39 16.30
C GLY A 371 -0.51 -1.71 17.69
N VAL A 372 -1.42 -2.08 18.58
CA VAL A 372 -1.14 -2.62 19.92
C VAL A 372 -1.92 -3.92 20.12
N LEU A 373 -1.37 -4.86 20.89
CA LEU A 373 -2.04 -6.11 21.21
C LEU A 373 -2.95 -5.92 22.44
N LYS A 374 -4.23 -6.26 22.34
CA LYS A 374 -5.19 -6.32 23.46
C LYS A 374 -5.96 -7.63 23.35
N ASP A 375 -6.04 -8.39 24.45
CA ASP A 375 -6.72 -9.69 24.53
C ASP A 375 -6.33 -10.68 23.40
N GLY A 376 -5.03 -10.70 23.05
CA GLY A 376 -4.47 -11.55 22.00
C GLY A 376 -4.73 -11.09 20.56
N ARG A 377 -5.47 -9.98 20.36
CA ARG A 377 -5.86 -9.46 19.03
C ARG A 377 -5.29 -8.06 18.79
N LEU A 378 -5.10 -7.69 17.52
CA LEU A 378 -4.53 -6.40 17.15
C LEU A 378 -5.60 -5.31 17.12
N HIS A 379 -5.33 -4.23 17.86
CA HIS A 379 -6.07 -2.98 17.85
C HIS A 379 -5.22 -1.91 17.17
N TRP A 380 -5.72 -1.42 16.04
CA TRP A 380 -5.09 -0.42 15.20
C TRP A 380 -5.65 0.98 15.48
N SER A 381 -4.75 1.95 15.57
CA SER A 381 -5.08 3.36 15.53
C SER A 381 -5.73 3.72 14.20
N GLN A 382 -6.45 4.84 14.18
CA GLN A 382 -6.80 5.50 12.93
C GLN A 382 -5.53 6.12 12.32
N PRO A 383 -5.42 6.18 10.99
CA PRO A 383 -4.14 6.36 10.32
C PRO A 383 -3.72 7.82 10.13
N GLU A 384 -2.41 8.02 9.95
CA GLU A 384 -1.84 9.25 9.38
C GLU A 384 -1.36 9.01 7.94
N ILE A 385 -1.19 10.08 7.17
CA ILE A 385 -0.42 10.05 5.92
C ILE A 385 1.06 9.92 6.29
N LEU A 386 1.72 8.86 5.81
CA LEU A 386 3.15 8.63 5.99
C LEU A 386 3.96 9.24 4.84
N LEU A 387 3.58 8.91 3.60
CA LEU A 387 4.26 9.35 2.39
C LEU A 387 3.26 9.73 1.28
N TYR A 388 3.65 10.65 0.42
CA TYR A 388 2.86 11.07 -0.75
C TYR A 388 3.76 11.54 -1.89
N ASP A 389 3.22 11.58 -3.11
CA ASP A 389 3.80 12.35 -4.21
C ASP A 389 2.84 13.47 -4.66
N PRO A 390 3.33 14.65 -5.07
CA PRO A 390 2.51 15.74 -5.62
C PRO A 390 1.69 15.39 -6.88
N ASP A 391 2.12 14.43 -7.71
CA ASP A 391 1.31 13.87 -8.79
C ASP A 391 0.50 12.65 -8.27
N PRO A 392 -0.84 12.74 -8.21
CA PRO A 392 -1.68 11.64 -7.73
C PRO A 392 -1.58 10.35 -8.56
N LYS A 393 -0.95 10.37 -9.74
CA LYS A 393 -0.71 9.18 -10.59
C LYS A 393 0.51 8.35 -10.18
N VAL A 394 1.45 8.91 -9.40
CA VAL A 394 2.59 8.15 -8.87
C VAL A 394 2.08 7.17 -7.82
N ARG A 395 2.51 5.91 -7.88
CA ARG A 395 1.98 4.80 -7.07
C ARG A 395 3.07 4.13 -6.24
N MET A 396 3.23 4.58 -4.99
CA MET A 396 4.19 4.01 -4.03
C MET A 396 3.76 2.61 -3.59
N SER A 397 4.72 1.69 -3.39
CA SER A 397 4.44 0.35 -2.83
C SER A 397 5.71 -0.40 -2.38
N TYR A 398 5.50 -1.64 -1.95
CA TYR A 398 6.51 -2.58 -1.45
C TYR A 398 7.46 -1.96 -0.43
N PRO A 399 6.92 -1.39 0.67
CA PRO A 399 7.75 -0.78 1.68
C PRO A 399 8.45 -1.82 2.55
N ASP A 400 9.52 -1.39 3.21
CA ASP A 400 10.14 -2.10 4.33
C ASP A 400 10.46 -1.14 5.47
N LEU A 401 10.53 -1.66 6.69
CA LEU A 401 10.80 -0.89 7.91
C LEU A 401 12.23 -1.18 8.38
N ILE A 402 12.96 -0.11 8.69
CA ILE A 402 14.27 -0.13 9.31
C ILE A 402 14.12 0.52 10.69
N GLU A 403 14.56 -0.19 11.73
CA GLU A 403 14.64 0.33 13.10
C GLU A 403 16.10 0.27 13.55
N GLN A 404 16.64 1.39 14.01
CA GLN A 404 18.03 1.49 14.48
C GLN A 404 18.17 2.66 15.46
N ASP A 405 18.85 2.46 16.59
CA ASP A 405 19.14 3.48 17.60
C ASP A 405 17.90 4.26 18.08
N GLY A 406 16.75 3.58 18.17
CA GLY A 406 15.47 4.17 18.56
C GLY A 406 14.84 5.11 17.52
N ARG A 407 15.35 5.12 16.29
CA ARG A 407 14.82 5.84 15.12
C ARG A 407 14.28 4.85 14.08
N PHE A 408 13.43 5.36 13.19
CA PHE A 408 12.71 4.56 12.20
C PHE A 408 12.86 5.16 10.81
N TRP A 409 13.06 4.30 9.81
CA TRP A 409 13.02 4.66 8.40
C TRP A 409 12.11 3.68 7.65
N VAL A 410 11.51 4.16 6.57
CA VAL A 410 10.78 3.33 5.61
C VAL A 410 11.47 3.40 4.26
N THR A 411 11.67 2.25 3.61
CA THR A 411 11.99 2.21 2.18
C THR A 411 10.70 2.12 1.36
N GLU A 412 10.71 2.61 0.12
CA GLU A 412 9.62 2.39 -0.85
C GLU A 412 10.13 2.46 -2.29
N THR A 413 9.27 2.04 -3.23
CA THR A 413 9.47 2.28 -4.66
C THR A 413 8.19 2.74 -5.35
N GLN A 414 8.37 3.55 -6.40
CA GLN A 414 7.34 3.85 -7.41
C GLN A 414 7.44 2.98 -8.68
N LYS A 415 8.31 1.96 -8.68
CA LYS A 415 8.77 1.12 -9.81
C LYS A 415 9.74 1.79 -10.80
N GLU A 416 10.25 2.97 -10.46
CA GLU A 416 11.18 3.77 -11.30
C GLU A 416 12.32 4.43 -10.50
N VAL A 417 12.17 4.51 -9.17
CA VAL A 417 13.16 4.99 -8.20
C VAL A 417 12.82 4.32 -6.86
N ALA A 418 13.81 3.71 -6.22
CA ALA A 418 13.71 3.24 -4.83
C ALA A 418 14.31 4.28 -3.87
N ARG A 419 13.73 4.46 -2.68
CA ARG A 419 14.15 5.50 -1.72
C ARG A 419 14.07 5.07 -0.26
N VAL A 420 14.82 5.77 0.59
CA VAL A 420 14.75 5.77 2.06
C VAL A 420 14.13 7.08 2.54
N HIS A 421 13.19 6.99 3.49
CA HIS A 421 12.59 8.14 4.18
C HIS A 421 12.72 7.95 5.69
N GLU A 422 13.16 8.97 6.44
CA GLU A 422 13.14 8.94 7.91
C GLU A 422 11.74 9.29 8.43
N ILE A 423 11.26 8.52 9.40
CA ILE A 423 9.94 8.71 9.99
C ILE A 423 10.07 9.53 11.28
N ASP A 424 9.28 10.60 11.42
CA ASP A 424 9.13 11.27 12.72
C ASP A 424 8.60 10.29 13.76
N ARG A 425 9.42 9.95 14.75
CA ARG A 425 9.01 9.09 15.88
C ARG A 425 7.80 9.66 16.62
N GLY A 426 7.65 10.98 16.71
CA GLY A 426 6.48 11.62 17.30
C GLY A 426 5.17 11.40 16.52
N LEU A 427 5.23 10.96 15.27
CA LEU A 427 4.06 10.49 14.51
C LEU A 427 3.69 9.07 14.95
N LEU A 428 4.68 8.19 15.10
CA LEU A 428 4.49 6.80 15.53
C LEU A 428 3.99 6.69 16.99
N GLU A 429 4.61 7.42 17.92
CA GLU A 429 4.17 7.49 19.31
C GLU A 429 2.73 8.03 19.43
N GLY A 430 2.35 8.99 18.58
CA GLY A 430 0.98 9.51 18.51
C GLY A 430 -0.05 8.48 17.99
N LEU A 431 0.33 7.63 17.04
CA LEU A 431 -0.51 6.52 16.58
C LEU A 431 -0.72 5.49 17.71
N TRP A 432 0.36 5.04 18.34
CA TRP A 432 0.30 3.99 19.38
C TRP A 432 -0.45 4.42 20.65
N ARG A 433 -0.43 5.72 20.99
CA ARG A 433 -1.15 6.29 22.15
C ARG A 433 -2.56 6.80 21.81
N GLN A 434 -3.02 6.60 20.58
CA GLN A 434 -4.36 7.01 20.16
C GLN A 434 -5.42 6.21 20.92
N GLY A 435 -6.32 6.92 21.62
CA GLY A 435 -7.29 6.31 22.55
C GLY A 435 -6.85 6.36 24.01
N GLU A 436 -5.58 6.63 24.31
CA GLU A 436 -5.03 6.82 25.66
C GLU A 436 -4.77 8.29 25.96
N ASP A 437 -4.29 9.08 24.99
CA ASP A 437 -4.10 10.52 25.16
C ASP A 437 -5.41 11.30 25.36
N ARG A 438 -5.39 12.27 26.28
CA ARG A 438 -6.50 13.15 26.70
C ARG A 438 -6.09 14.63 26.72
N ALA A 439 -5.05 15.00 25.97
CA ALA A 439 -4.49 16.34 25.98
C ALA A 439 -4.94 17.13 24.75
N VAL A 440 -5.50 18.33 24.98
CA VAL A 440 -5.78 19.30 23.91
C VAL A 440 -4.47 19.76 23.27
N ALA A 441 -4.35 19.62 21.96
CA ALA A 441 -3.20 20.07 21.19
C ALA A 441 -3.01 21.60 21.34
N ARG A 442 -1.82 22.03 21.77
CA ARG A 442 -1.47 23.45 21.96
C ARG A 442 -0.52 24.01 20.91
N ARG A 443 0.32 23.17 20.29
CA ARG A 443 1.24 23.61 19.21
C ARG A 443 0.40 24.14 18.03
N GLY A 444 0.57 25.41 17.70
CA GLY A 444 -0.08 26.06 16.56
C GLY A 444 -1.52 26.55 16.81
N LEU A 445 -2.00 26.54 18.05
CA LEU A 445 -3.30 27.11 18.39
C LEU A 445 -3.26 28.64 18.24
N VAL A 446 -4.09 29.23 17.38
CA VAL A 446 -4.13 30.69 17.10
C VAL A 446 -5.45 31.36 17.50
N PHE A 447 -6.47 30.56 17.83
CA PHE A 447 -7.70 31.00 18.52
C PHE A 447 -8.32 29.81 19.26
N GLU A 448 -8.82 30.03 20.48
CA GLU A 448 -9.64 29.10 21.25
C GLU A 448 -10.74 29.90 21.95
N ALA A 449 -11.96 29.38 21.96
CA ALA A 449 -13.07 29.91 22.73
C ALA A 449 -14.12 28.84 23.04
N ASP A 450 -14.76 28.96 24.20
CA ASP A 450 -15.81 28.10 24.72
C ASP A 450 -17.01 28.95 25.22
N GLY A 451 -18.19 28.33 25.38
CA GLY A 451 -19.37 28.95 25.98
C GLY A 451 -19.72 30.32 25.38
N ASP A 452 -19.81 31.35 26.23
CA ASP A 452 -20.08 32.73 25.80
C ASP A 452 -18.93 33.36 24.97
N GLY A 453 -17.73 32.78 25.02
CA GLY A 453 -16.65 33.06 24.07
C GLY A 453 -16.94 32.54 22.67
N ALA A 454 -17.47 31.32 22.55
CA ALA A 454 -17.85 30.71 21.27
C ALA A 454 -19.14 31.32 20.67
N ARG A 455 -20.00 31.92 21.51
CA ARG A 455 -21.18 32.69 21.11
C ARG A 455 -20.88 34.10 20.59
N LYS A 456 -19.62 34.57 20.62
CA LYS A 456 -19.20 35.82 19.97
C LYS A 456 -19.35 35.69 18.45
N ARG A 457 -19.87 36.72 17.77
CA ARG A 457 -20.08 36.67 16.30
C ARG A 457 -18.80 36.67 15.47
N GLU A 458 -17.68 37.13 16.04
CA GLU A 458 -16.37 37.17 15.38
C GLU A 458 -15.26 36.66 16.30
N ALA A 459 -14.32 35.92 15.72
CA ALA A 459 -13.03 35.55 16.27
C ALA A 459 -11.92 36.32 15.56
N ALA A 460 -11.12 37.10 16.30
CA ALA A 460 -9.86 37.64 15.79
C ALA A 460 -8.76 36.59 15.99
N LEU A 461 -8.11 36.17 14.89
CA LEU A 461 -7.02 35.20 14.93
C LEU A 461 -5.71 35.87 15.33
N ALA A 462 -4.85 35.18 16.09
CA ALA A 462 -3.51 35.69 16.42
C ALA A 462 -2.62 35.92 15.17
N ARG A 463 -2.97 35.29 14.04
CA ARG A 463 -2.45 35.54 12.69
C ARG A 463 -3.42 34.97 11.64
N PRO A 464 -3.41 35.47 10.37
CA PRO A 464 -4.14 34.84 9.28
C PRO A 464 -3.70 33.39 9.04
N LEU A 465 -4.53 32.61 8.33
CA LEU A 465 -4.17 31.27 7.86
C LEU A 465 -3.98 31.32 6.34
N ALA A 466 -2.98 30.64 5.78
CA ALA A 466 -2.85 30.43 4.33
C ALA A 466 -2.48 28.98 4.00
N LEU A 467 -2.88 28.49 2.83
CA LEU A 467 -2.43 27.17 2.36
C LEU A 467 -0.90 27.09 2.23
N ARG A 468 -0.27 28.18 1.77
CA ARG A 468 1.21 28.29 1.64
C ARG A 468 1.98 28.21 2.96
N ASP A 469 1.33 28.36 4.11
CA ASP A 469 1.99 28.25 5.42
C ASP A 469 2.08 26.78 5.91
N GLY A 470 1.56 25.82 5.12
CA GLY A 470 1.52 24.39 5.42
C GLY A 470 0.09 23.83 5.55
N GLY A 471 -0.93 24.69 5.53
CA GLY A 471 -2.33 24.33 5.77
C GLY A 471 -2.81 24.78 7.15
N PHE A 472 -3.95 24.28 7.60
CA PHE A 472 -4.58 24.72 8.85
C PHE A 472 -5.59 23.69 9.36
N THR A 473 -6.11 23.88 10.58
CA THR A 473 -7.23 23.07 11.10
C THR A 473 -8.30 23.96 11.72
N LEU A 474 -9.56 23.71 11.34
CA LEU A 474 -10.73 24.31 11.95
C LEU A 474 -11.44 23.25 12.80
N GLU A 475 -11.42 23.39 14.13
CA GLU A 475 -12.14 22.54 15.06
C GLU A 475 -13.29 23.30 15.72
N CYS A 476 -14.42 22.62 15.92
CA CYS A 476 -15.53 23.12 16.72
C CYS A 476 -16.35 22.00 17.36
N GLN A 477 -17.06 22.32 18.45
CA GLN A 477 -18.16 21.53 18.97
C GLN A 477 -19.49 22.22 18.65
N VAL A 478 -20.41 21.49 18.01
CA VAL A 478 -21.68 21.99 17.50
C VAL A 478 -22.85 21.07 17.86
N THR A 479 -23.97 21.64 18.28
CA THR A 479 -25.24 20.94 18.47
C THR A 479 -26.25 21.46 17.44
N LEU A 480 -26.64 20.64 16.46
CA LEU A 480 -27.52 21.05 15.37
C LEU A 480 -29.00 20.82 15.71
N ARG A 481 -29.87 21.82 15.51
CA ARG A 481 -31.33 21.65 15.63
C ARG A 481 -31.91 20.84 14.47
N ASP A 482 -31.35 21.03 13.28
CA ASP A 482 -31.72 20.30 12.08
C ASP A 482 -30.51 20.13 11.13
N LEU A 483 -30.59 19.15 10.22
CA LEU A 483 -29.50 18.75 9.32
C LEU A 483 -29.60 19.38 7.91
N ALA A 484 -30.26 20.53 7.76
CA ALA A 484 -30.25 21.23 6.47
C ALA A 484 -28.83 21.69 6.12
N ALA A 485 -28.44 21.50 4.85
CA ALA A 485 -27.16 21.96 4.31
C ALA A 485 -27.05 23.49 4.28
N GLY A 486 -25.82 24.00 4.22
CA GLY A 486 -25.53 25.44 4.09
C GLY A 486 -25.62 26.25 5.40
N GLN A 487 -25.78 25.60 6.55
CA GLN A 487 -25.61 26.26 7.85
C GLN A 487 -24.12 26.48 8.08
N ILE A 488 -23.67 27.73 8.17
CA ILE A 488 -22.26 28.08 8.28
C ILE A 488 -21.85 28.03 9.76
N LEU A 489 -20.86 27.19 10.05
CA LEU A 489 -20.28 26.99 11.38
C LEU A 489 -19.16 28.00 11.64
N LEU A 490 -18.28 28.19 10.64
CA LEU A 490 -17.16 29.12 10.66
C LEU A 490 -17.01 29.75 9.26
N ASP A 491 -16.87 31.07 9.18
CA ASP A 491 -16.71 31.78 7.91
C ASP A 491 -15.54 32.78 7.93
N GLY A 492 -14.45 32.40 7.27
CA GLY A 492 -13.28 33.25 7.04
C GLY A 492 -13.20 33.78 5.61
N ARG A 493 -14.32 33.87 4.89
CA ARG A 493 -14.39 34.45 3.54
C ARG A 493 -14.58 35.97 3.55
N ASP A 494 -13.98 36.62 2.56
CA ASP A 494 -14.21 38.03 2.22
C ASP A 494 -15.52 38.27 1.45
N GLU A 495 -15.77 39.52 1.06
CA GLU A 495 -16.97 39.96 0.33
C GLU A 495 -17.06 39.41 -1.11
N SER A 496 -15.95 38.97 -1.70
CA SER A 496 -15.95 38.26 -2.99
C SER A 496 -16.33 36.78 -2.87
N GLY A 497 -16.42 36.27 -1.64
CA GLY A 497 -16.56 34.85 -1.32
C GLY A 497 -15.25 34.08 -1.40
N SER A 498 -14.11 34.77 -1.53
CA SER A 498 -12.78 34.16 -1.48
C SER A 498 -12.38 33.91 -0.03
N GLY A 499 -11.63 32.83 0.22
CA GLY A 499 -11.21 32.38 1.55
C GLY A 499 -11.77 31.01 1.91
N VAL A 500 -12.13 30.81 3.18
CA VAL A 500 -12.44 29.48 3.75
C VAL A 500 -13.74 29.50 4.55
N ALA A 501 -14.60 28.48 4.38
CA ALA A 501 -15.78 28.28 5.22
C ALA A 501 -15.98 26.81 5.61
N LEU A 502 -16.51 26.59 6.83
CA LEU A 502 -16.96 25.30 7.33
C LEU A 502 -18.49 25.34 7.53
N ALA A 503 -19.22 24.39 6.95
CA ALA A 503 -20.67 24.39 6.89
C ALA A 503 -21.28 22.98 7.03
N THR A 504 -22.58 22.87 7.28
CA THR A 504 -23.30 21.60 7.08
C THR A 504 -23.42 21.30 5.58
N GLY A 505 -23.24 20.03 5.19
CA GLY A 505 -23.48 19.54 3.84
C GLY A 505 -24.73 18.66 3.76
N GLU A 506 -24.90 17.95 2.64
CA GLU A 506 -26.11 17.13 2.39
C GLU A 506 -26.08 15.79 3.14
N GLY A 507 -27.23 15.42 3.74
CA GLY A 507 -27.42 14.09 4.31
C GLY A 507 -26.60 13.84 5.59
N GLY A 508 -26.40 14.88 6.42
CA GLY A 508 -25.67 14.78 7.68
C GLY A 508 -24.15 14.73 7.52
N THR A 509 -23.61 15.42 6.51
CA THR A 509 -22.17 15.69 6.40
C THR A 509 -21.82 17.06 7.01
N VAL A 510 -20.55 17.24 7.36
CA VAL A 510 -19.92 18.57 7.38
C VAL A 510 -19.18 18.79 6.07
N ARG A 511 -19.04 20.04 5.65
CA ARG A 511 -18.44 20.44 4.38
C ARG A 511 -17.47 21.60 4.60
N LEU A 512 -16.28 21.49 4.00
CA LEU A 512 -15.31 22.58 3.94
C LEU A 512 -15.30 23.13 2.51
N GLU A 513 -15.35 24.44 2.39
CA GLU A 513 -15.22 25.17 1.12
C GLU A 513 -14.00 26.09 1.17
N MET A 514 -13.25 26.16 0.07
CA MET A 514 -12.06 26.99 -0.08
C MET A 514 -12.03 27.65 -1.46
N ALA A 515 -11.65 28.92 -1.52
CA ALA A 515 -11.53 29.70 -2.76
C ALA A 515 -10.42 30.76 -2.64
N ASP A 516 -9.84 31.16 -3.78
CA ASP A 516 -8.79 32.19 -3.87
C ASP A 516 -9.00 33.19 -5.02
N GLY A 517 -10.25 33.38 -5.43
CA GLY A 517 -10.64 34.19 -6.57
C GLY A 517 -10.51 33.46 -7.91
N GLU A 518 -9.41 32.72 -8.13
CA GLU A 518 -9.17 31.97 -9.37
C GLU A 518 -9.71 30.54 -9.32
N ALA A 519 -9.48 29.83 -8.21
CA ALA A 519 -9.87 28.45 -8.00
C ALA A 519 -10.90 28.31 -6.87
N ARG A 520 -11.62 27.19 -6.89
CA ARG A 520 -12.56 26.78 -5.84
C ARG A 520 -12.43 25.28 -5.59
N PHE A 521 -12.57 24.88 -4.34
CA PHE A 521 -12.63 23.49 -3.91
C PHE A 521 -13.66 23.33 -2.80
N ALA A 522 -14.29 22.17 -2.73
CA ALA A 522 -15.07 21.78 -1.57
C ALA A 522 -14.95 20.27 -1.33
N TRP A 523 -15.00 19.87 -0.06
CA TRP A 523 -15.04 18.46 0.33
C TRP A 523 -16.05 18.25 1.46
N ASP A 524 -16.81 17.17 1.34
CA ASP A 524 -17.81 16.73 2.33
C ASP A 524 -17.26 15.56 3.13
N GLY A 525 -17.39 15.61 4.45
CA GLY A 525 -17.15 14.51 5.38
C GLY A 525 -18.10 13.34 5.15
N ASP A 526 -18.06 12.34 6.03
CA ASP A 526 -18.84 11.12 5.84
C ASP A 526 -20.35 11.32 6.09
N ARG A 527 -21.17 10.65 5.27
CA ARG A 527 -22.62 10.80 5.26
C ARG A 527 -23.23 10.21 6.53
N GLY A 528 -24.08 10.99 7.21
CA GLY A 528 -24.67 10.60 8.49
C GLY A 528 -23.71 10.67 9.68
N ALA A 529 -22.57 11.36 9.55
CA ALA A 529 -21.67 11.63 10.67
C ALA A 529 -22.22 12.71 11.63
N LEU A 530 -23.22 13.49 11.19
CA LEU A 530 -23.94 14.45 12.02
C LEU A 530 -25.41 14.05 12.20
N ALA A 531 -25.92 14.20 13.43
CA ALA A 531 -27.30 13.97 13.84
C ALA A 531 -27.93 15.26 14.43
N ALA A 532 -29.25 15.41 14.31
CA ALA A 532 -29.97 16.51 14.95
C ALA A 532 -30.15 16.23 16.47
N GLY A 533 -30.00 17.27 17.29
CA GLY A 533 -30.11 17.20 18.74
C GLY A 533 -28.88 16.67 19.47
N ALA A 534 -27.93 16.05 18.77
CA ALA A 534 -26.67 15.59 19.33
C ALA A 534 -25.58 16.68 19.25
N ALA A 535 -24.67 16.66 20.23
CA ALA A 535 -23.46 17.47 20.22
C ALA A 535 -22.35 16.70 19.49
N HIS A 536 -21.80 17.30 18.44
CA HIS A 536 -20.72 16.73 17.62
C HIS A 536 -19.45 17.56 17.72
N ARG A 537 -18.28 16.93 17.76
CA ARG A 537 -17.00 17.59 17.51
C ARG A 537 -16.55 17.35 16.09
N VAL A 538 -16.27 18.41 15.35
CA VAL A 538 -15.70 18.35 14.01
C VAL A 538 -14.32 19.00 14.03
N ALA A 539 -13.31 18.29 13.52
CA ALA A 539 -12.03 18.85 13.11
C ALA A 539 -11.86 18.70 11.59
N ALA A 540 -11.88 19.83 10.88
CA ALA A 540 -11.60 19.93 9.45
C ALA A 540 -10.12 20.29 9.25
N ILE A 541 -9.33 19.29 8.85
CA ILE A 541 -7.87 19.38 8.72
C ILE A 541 -7.53 19.59 7.24
N VAL A 542 -6.79 20.67 6.95
CA VAL A 542 -6.27 21.01 5.61
C VAL A 542 -4.76 20.88 5.64
N ASP A 543 -4.23 19.97 4.84
CA ASP A 543 -2.82 19.59 4.82
C ASP A 543 -2.20 19.93 3.45
N ALA A 544 -1.40 21.00 3.39
CA ALA A 544 -1.01 21.60 2.12
C ALA A 544 0.13 20.89 1.39
N GLY A 545 0.93 20.07 2.11
CA GLY A 545 1.95 19.21 1.50
C GLY A 545 1.34 18.24 0.47
N PRO A 546 0.48 17.29 0.90
CA PRO A 546 -0.23 16.39 -0.02
C PRO A 546 -1.40 17.06 -0.75
N ARG A 547 -1.77 18.29 -0.36
CA ARG A 547 -2.95 19.05 -0.81
C ARG A 547 -4.26 18.32 -0.50
N ILE A 548 -4.42 17.84 0.73
CA ILE A 548 -5.55 17.00 1.16
C ILE A 548 -6.35 17.66 2.29
N VAL A 549 -7.68 17.59 2.18
CA VAL A 549 -8.64 17.88 3.25
C VAL A 549 -9.13 16.56 3.85
N ARG A 550 -9.08 16.43 5.18
CA ARG A 550 -9.62 15.28 5.93
C ARG A 550 -10.46 15.75 7.12
N PHE A 551 -11.48 14.98 7.49
CA PHE A 551 -12.34 15.26 8.64
C PHE A 551 -12.18 14.19 9.72
N VAL A 552 -12.01 14.62 10.97
CA VAL A 552 -12.24 13.80 12.16
C VAL A 552 -13.52 14.32 12.82
N ILE A 553 -14.52 13.45 12.97
CA ILE A 553 -15.83 13.77 13.55
C ILE A 553 -16.06 12.82 14.72
N ASP A 554 -16.29 13.34 15.92
CA ASP A 554 -16.44 12.58 17.16
C ASP A 554 -15.30 11.57 17.41
N GLY A 555 -14.07 12.03 17.18
CA GLY A 555 -12.87 11.18 17.25
C GLY A 555 -12.75 10.16 16.12
N VAL A 556 -13.62 10.17 15.10
CA VAL A 556 -13.62 9.22 13.98
C VAL A 556 -13.12 9.89 12.69
N LEU A 557 -11.99 9.43 12.15
CA LEU A 557 -11.51 9.83 10.82
C LEU A 557 -12.45 9.28 9.73
N CYS A 558 -12.96 10.16 8.86
CA CYS A 558 -13.81 9.78 7.73
C CYS A 558 -13.08 8.84 6.74
N ASP A 559 -13.72 7.73 6.37
CA ASP A 559 -13.22 6.73 5.42
C ASP A 559 -14.01 6.63 4.11
N GLY A 560 -15.10 7.39 3.98
CA GLY A 560 -16.07 7.32 2.89
C GLY A 560 -17.40 6.66 3.29
N ALA A 561 -17.50 6.16 4.54
CA ALA A 561 -18.66 5.46 5.11
C ALA A 561 -19.28 4.36 4.23
N GLY A 562 -18.49 3.76 3.33
CA GLY A 562 -18.96 2.79 2.33
C GLY A 562 -19.82 3.39 1.20
N VAL A 563 -20.09 4.69 1.22
CA VAL A 563 -20.76 5.46 0.15
C VAL A 563 -19.74 5.91 -0.91
N ARG A 564 -18.54 6.29 -0.46
CA ARG A 564 -17.38 6.62 -1.29
C ARG A 564 -16.25 5.60 -1.05
N PRO A 565 -15.30 5.44 -1.99
CA PRO A 565 -14.07 4.69 -1.72
C PRO A 565 -13.18 5.39 -0.66
N PHE A 566 -13.36 6.68 -0.38
CA PHE A 566 -12.53 7.41 0.59
C PHE A 566 -13.27 8.61 1.23
N GLY A 567 -12.75 9.07 2.37
CA GLY A 567 -13.29 10.19 3.16
C GLY A 567 -12.46 11.48 3.12
N TRP A 568 -11.39 11.53 2.31
CA TRP A 568 -10.45 12.65 2.19
C TRP A 568 -10.40 13.22 0.77
N GLY A 569 -10.37 14.54 0.61
CA GLY A 569 -10.41 15.19 -0.70
C GLY A 569 -9.08 15.83 -1.07
N ARG A 570 -8.48 15.48 -2.22
CA ARG A 570 -7.30 16.18 -2.73
C ARG A 570 -7.70 17.38 -3.60
N TYR A 571 -7.18 18.57 -3.30
CA TYR A 571 -7.44 19.79 -4.07
C TYR A 571 -6.39 20.02 -5.17
N GLY A 572 -6.79 20.72 -6.23
CA GLY A 572 -5.96 20.94 -7.41
C GLY A 572 -4.89 22.01 -7.19
N ALA A 573 -3.74 21.87 -7.87
CA ALA A 573 -2.58 22.77 -7.77
C ALA A 573 -2.82 24.25 -8.18
N ARG A 574 -4.03 24.61 -8.61
CA ARG A 574 -4.43 26.01 -8.87
C ARG A 574 -5.01 26.70 -7.64
N LEU A 575 -5.44 25.94 -6.62
CA LEU A 575 -5.90 26.50 -5.36
C LEU A 575 -4.70 26.60 -4.41
N ASP A 576 -4.16 27.80 -4.28
CA ASP A 576 -2.89 28.09 -3.61
C ASP A 576 -2.89 29.47 -2.93
N GLY A 577 -3.69 30.42 -3.44
CA GLY A 577 -3.89 31.73 -2.81
C GLY A 577 -4.83 31.71 -1.60
N ALA A 578 -5.49 30.58 -1.31
CA ALA A 578 -6.60 30.52 -0.37
C ALA A 578 -6.15 30.78 1.08
N ARG A 579 -6.87 31.68 1.74
CA ARG A 579 -6.55 32.22 3.07
C ARG A 579 -7.80 32.28 3.93
N CYS A 580 -7.65 32.02 5.23
CA CYS A 580 -8.69 32.36 6.19
C CYS A 580 -8.46 33.80 6.64
N ALA A 581 -9.48 34.66 6.56
CA ALA A 581 -9.40 36.04 6.98
C ALA A 581 -8.97 36.17 8.46
N ALA A 582 -8.25 37.25 8.80
CA ALA A 582 -7.79 37.50 10.17
C ALA A 582 -8.93 37.67 11.18
N ARG A 583 -10.16 37.89 10.70
CA ARG A 583 -11.40 37.75 11.46
C ARG A 583 -12.25 36.65 10.84
N VAL A 584 -12.69 35.70 11.66
CA VAL A 584 -13.58 34.60 11.28
C VAL A 584 -14.94 34.84 11.93
N ARG A 585 -16.02 34.83 11.14
CA ARG A 585 -17.39 34.91 11.66
C ARG A 585 -17.77 33.54 12.24
N LEU A 586 -18.21 33.51 13.49
CA LEU A 586 -18.63 32.27 14.16
C LEU A 586 -20.14 32.08 14.04
N ALA A 587 -20.56 30.85 13.70
CA ALA A 587 -21.97 30.43 13.62
C ALA A 587 -22.95 31.34 12.82
N PRO A 588 -22.56 32.07 11.74
CA PRO A 588 -23.36 33.19 11.23
C PRO A 588 -24.72 32.80 10.61
N SER A 589 -24.96 31.51 10.31
CA SER A 589 -26.28 30.99 9.91
C SER A 589 -26.64 29.64 10.57
N LEU A 590 -26.02 29.34 11.70
CA LEU A 590 -26.22 28.09 12.46
C LEU A 590 -27.63 28.05 13.09
N ARG A 591 -28.40 26.99 12.83
CA ARG A 591 -29.61 26.65 13.58
C ARG A 591 -29.27 25.62 14.64
N GLY A 592 -28.68 26.09 15.74
CA GLY A 592 -28.09 25.24 16.76
C GLY A 592 -27.29 26.03 17.78
N GLU A 593 -26.34 25.36 18.42
CA GLU A 593 -25.36 25.97 19.32
C GLU A 593 -23.93 25.62 18.87
N LEU A 594 -23.03 26.60 18.96
CA LEU A 594 -21.59 26.44 18.81
C LEU A 594 -20.96 26.54 20.20
N ALA A 595 -20.63 25.39 20.78
CA ALA A 595 -20.24 25.29 22.19
C ALA A 595 -18.75 25.60 22.42
N SER A 596 -17.89 25.24 21.48
CA SER A 596 -16.47 25.60 21.47
C SER A 596 -15.88 25.64 20.06
N VAL A 597 -14.77 26.38 19.90
CA VAL A 597 -14.02 26.57 18.67
C VAL A 597 -12.52 26.55 18.96
N ARG A 598 -11.74 25.86 18.12
CA ARG A 598 -10.28 25.98 18.05
C ARG A 598 -9.82 26.13 16.61
N ILE A 599 -8.89 27.04 16.39
CA ILE A 599 -8.31 27.28 15.06
C ILE A 599 -6.79 27.15 15.16
N TYR A 600 -6.22 26.37 14.26
CA TYR A 600 -4.79 26.05 14.22
C TYR A 600 -4.15 26.50 12.90
N ASP A 601 -2.94 27.05 12.95
CA ASP A 601 -2.13 27.48 11.79
C ASP A 601 -1.52 26.34 10.97
N ARG A 602 -1.91 25.10 11.25
CA ARG A 602 -1.33 23.90 10.67
C ARG A 602 -2.36 22.77 10.56
N PRO A 603 -2.11 21.75 9.73
CA PRO A 603 -2.78 20.47 9.90
C PRO A 603 -2.48 19.88 11.29
N LEU A 604 -3.54 19.45 11.98
CA LEU A 604 -3.43 18.49 13.08
C LEU A 604 -3.16 17.09 12.53
N ARG A 605 -2.50 16.27 13.33
CA ARG A 605 -2.52 14.81 13.21
C ARG A 605 -3.95 14.32 13.49
N THR A 606 -4.38 13.25 12.83
CA THR A 606 -5.60 12.53 13.23
C THR A 606 -5.53 12.16 14.70
N SER A 607 -4.36 11.72 15.19
CA SER A 607 -4.16 11.39 16.60
C SER A 607 -4.26 12.61 17.54
N GLU A 608 -3.88 13.82 17.09
CA GLU A 608 -4.10 15.08 17.85
C GLU A 608 -5.60 15.44 17.89
N ALA A 609 -6.33 15.32 16.78
CA ALA A 609 -7.77 15.57 16.74
C ALA A 609 -8.59 14.54 17.54
N VAL A 610 -8.13 13.28 17.61
CA VAL A 610 -8.69 12.25 18.49
C VAL A 610 -8.44 12.59 19.96
N ALA A 611 -7.23 13.01 20.32
CA ALA A 611 -6.92 13.44 21.69
C ALA A 611 -7.74 14.68 22.11
N ASN A 612 -7.94 15.65 21.21
CA ASN A 612 -8.82 16.82 21.44
C ASN A 612 -10.26 16.41 21.76
N HIS A 613 -10.83 15.46 21.01
CA HIS A 613 -12.18 14.94 21.29
C HIS A 613 -12.25 14.24 22.66
N LEU A 614 -11.33 13.30 22.91
CA LEU A 614 -11.34 12.51 24.13
C LEU A 614 -11.04 13.33 25.41
N ALA A 615 -10.31 14.44 25.28
CA ALA A 615 -10.04 15.38 26.37
C ALA A 615 -11.33 15.96 26.98
N GLU A 616 -12.29 16.34 26.14
CA GLU A 616 -13.56 16.96 26.56
C GLU A 616 -14.69 15.94 26.76
N SER A 617 -14.55 14.72 26.25
CA SER A 617 -15.40 13.58 26.68
C SER A 617 -15.09 13.13 28.11
N GLY A 618 -13.90 13.42 28.63
CA GLY A 618 -13.46 13.00 29.98
C GLY A 618 -13.98 13.85 31.15
N SER A 619 -14.65 14.99 30.87
CA SER A 619 -15.10 15.94 31.90
C SER A 619 -16.56 15.78 32.34
N GLY A 620 -17.26 14.69 31.94
CA GLY A 620 -18.69 14.53 32.21
C GLY A 620 -19.16 13.07 32.32
N GLY A 621 -19.05 12.49 33.52
CA GLY A 621 -19.71 11.24 33.90
C GLY A 621 -18.93 9.95 33.56
N GLU A 622 -19.37 8.84 34.14
CA GLU A 622 -18.87 7.51 33.82
C GLU A 622 -19.27 7.09 32.39
N PRO A 623 -18.45 6.30 31.69
CA PRO A 623 -18.79 5.80 30.36
C PRO A 623 -19.95 4.80 30.46
N SER A 624 -21.17 5.23 30.13
CA SER A 624 -22.29 4.31 29.97
C SER A 624 -21.97 3.33 28.84
N SER A 625 -22.12 2.02 29.12
CA SER A 625 -21.79 0.93 28.20
C SER A 625 -22.87 0.76 27.11
N GLY A 626 -23.15 1.84 26.39
CA GLY A 626 -24.18 1.98 25.36
C GLY A 626 -23.88 1.26 24.06
N VAL A 627 -23.61 -0.05 24.12
CA VAL A 627 -23.67 -0.91 22.94
C VAL A 627 -25.13 -0.97 22.47
N PRO A 628 -25.48 -0.50 21.26
CA PRO A 628 -26.84 -0.65 20.75
C PRO A 628 -27.12 -2.16 20.61
N PRO A 629 -28.26 -2.67 21.10
CA PRO A 629 -28.49 -4.10 21.24
C PRO A 629 -28.40 -4.80 19.87
N ALA A 630 -27.51 -5.78 19.78
CA ALA A 630 -27.31 -6.55 18.56
C ALA A 630 -28.61 -7.28 18.18
N SER A 631 -29.15 -6.96 16.99
CA SER A 631 -30.33 -7.63 16.46
C SER A 631 -30.04 -9.12 16.28
N SER A 632 -30.64 -9.96 17.12
CA SER A 632 -30.40 -11.40 17.19
C SER A 632 -31.11 -12.19 16.06
N ALA A 633 -31.14 -11.63 14.86
CA ALA A 633 -31.74 -12.20 13.66
C ALA A 633 -30.66 -12.37 12.58
N PRO A 634 -30.33 -13.59 12.12
CA PRO A 634 -29.38 -13.78 11.04
C PRO A 634 -29.90 -13.12 9.75
N PRO A 635 -29.02 -12.50 8.94
CA PRO A 635 -29.45 -11.76 7.75
C PRO A 635 -30.12 -12.70 6.75
N ARG A 636 -31.42 -12.49 6.49
CA ARG A 636 -32.13 -13.23 5.45
C ARG A 636 -31.52 -12.92 4.09
N PHE A 637 -30.99 -13.95 3.44
CA PHE A 637 -30.40 -13.85 2.10
C PHE A 637 -31.48 -13.46 1.08
N ILE A 638 -31.48 -12.19 0.66
CA ILE A 638 -32.31 -11.72 -0.45
C ILE A 638 -31.51 -11.94 -1.74
N PRO A 639 -31.91 -12.87 -2.63
CA PRO A 639 -31.22 -13.07 -3.90
C PRO A 639 -31.36 -11.83 -4.79
N PRO A 640 -30.35 -11.49 -5.61
CA PRO A 640 -30.40 -10.32 -6.48
C PRO A 640 -31.53 -10.45 -7.51
N PRO A 641 -32.21 -9.34 -7.89
CA PRO A 641 -33.22 -9.36 -8.92
C PRO A 641 -32.62 -9.77 -10.29
N PRO A 642 -33.38 -10.45 -11.16
CA PRO A 642 -32.89 -10.87 -12.47
C PRO A 642 -32.47 -9.65 -13.32
N PRO A 643 -31.45 -9.80 -14.19
CA PRO A 643 -30.91 -8.70 -14.96
C PRO A 643 -31.95 -8.12 -15.90
N ARG A 644 -32.18 -6.80 -15.81
CA ARG A 644 -33.04 -6.08 -16.76
C ARG A 644 -32.43 -6.14 -18.17
N PRO A 645 -33.23 -6.31 -19.24
CA PRO A 645 -32.72 -6.24 -20.60
C PRO A 645 -32.10 -4.88 -20.88
N ARG A 646 -31.04 -4.86 -21.71
CA ARG A 646 -30.34 -3.62 -22.07
C ARG A 646 -31.24 -2.72 -22.93
N PRO A 647 -31.24 -1.39 -22.74
CA PRO A 647 -31.88 -0.48 -23.68
C PRO A 647 -31.14 -0.52 -25.02
N GLU A 648 -31.90 -0.56 -26.12
CA GLU A 648 -31.35 -0.48 -27.47
C GLU A 648 -30.82 0.93 -27.76
N ARG A 649 -29.76 1.03 -28.57
CA ARG A 649 -29.30 2.32 -29.11
C ARG A 649 -30.12 2.67 -30.36
N PRO A 650 -30.56 3.93 -30.54
CA PRO A 650 -31.26 4.34 -31.75
C PRO A 650 -30.37 4.18 -32.98
N GLY A 651 -30.90 3.54 -34.02
CA GLY A 651 -30.15 3.17 -35.23
C GLY A 651 -30.01 4.29 -36.25
N ALA A 652 -28.98 4.19 -37.09
CA ALA A 652 -28.73 5.07 -38.23
C ALA A 652 -28.88 4.32 -39.57
N GLY A 653 -29.33 5.01 -40.61
CA GLY A 653 -29.08 4.64 -42.02
C GLY A 653 -29.86 3.45 -42.61
N ARG A 654 -30.98 3.74 -43.30
CA ARG A 654 -31.70 2.77 -44.17
C ARG A 654 -30.95 2.48 -45.49
N THR A 655 -30.82 1.20 -45.87
CA THR A 655 -30.88 0.72 -47.27
C THR A 655 -31.27 -0.77 -47.30
N ARG A 656 -32.53 -1.12 -47.52
CA ARG A 656 -33.24 -1.39 -48.81
C ARG A 656 -33.08 -2.81 -49.39
N ARG A 657 -34.23 -3.53 -49.38
CA ARG A 657 -34.78 -4.54 -50.34
C ARG A 657 -34.58 -6.07 -50.11
N ARG A 658 -35.74 -6.73 -49.94
CA ARG A 658 -36.19 -8.04 -50.51
C ARG A 658 -35.50 -9.33 -49.99
N SER A 659 -36.15 -10.51 -49.91
CA SER A 659 -37.56 -10.93 -50.14
C SER A 659 -37.85 -12.37 -49.64
N GLY A 660 -39.13 -12.73 -49.42
CA GLY A 660 -39.63 -14.09 -49.08
C GLY A 660 -39.94 -14.25 -47.57
N CYS A 661 -41.06 -14.82 -47.06
CA CYS A 661 -41.96 -15.93 -47.44
C CYS A 661 -41.34 -17.34 -47.28
N ARG A 662 -42.01 -18.34 -46.68
CA ARG A 662 -43.32 -18.42 -45.97
C ARG A 662 -43.44 -19.78 -45.22
N CYS A 663 -44.14 -19.83 -44.07
CA CYS A 663 -44.94 -20.97 -43.53
C CYS A 663 -44.23 -22.34 -43.28
N ALA A 664 -44.73 -23.31 -42.51
CA ALA A 664 -45.66 -23.38 -41.35
C ALA A 664 -45.38 -24.72 -40.59
N GLY A 665 -45.67 -24.86 -39.29
CA GLY A 665 -46.91 -25.50 -38.81
C GLY A 665 -46.73 -26.19 -37.42
N PRO A 666 -47.80 -26.59 -36.69
CA PRO A 666 -47.76 -26.66 -35.21
C PRO A 666 -48.36 -27.94 -34.53
N SER A 667 -48.47 -27.89 -33.19
CA SER A 667 -49.36 -28.70 -32.29
C SER A 667 -48.86 -30.12 -31.88
N GLU A 668 -49.22 -30.73 -30.73
CA GLU A 668 -49.91 -30.23 -29.50
C GLU A 668 -49.70 -31.07 -28.20
N HIS A 669 -50.34 -30.57 -27.11
CA HIS A 669 -50.79 -31.08 -25.78
C HIS A 669 -50.83 -32.61 -25.41
N ARG A 670 -50.96 -33.10 -24.14
CA ARG A 670 -50.90 -32.59 -22.72
C ARG A 670 -50.98 -33.72 -21.63
N ARG A 671 -50.46 -33.47 -20.40
CA ARG A 671 -50.90 -33.93 -19.02
C ARG A 671 -50.84 -35.41 -18.52
N ARG A 672 -49.96 -35.68 -17.51
CA ARG A 672 -50.12 -36.13 -16.06
C ARG A 672 -51.35 -37.01 -15.59
N PRO A 673 -51.35 -37.71 -14.39
CA PRO A 673 -50.31 -37.97 -13.32
C PRO A 673 -50.30 -39.35 -12.51
N SER A 674 -49.15 -39.69 -11.87
CA SER A 674 -48.95 -40.38 -10.53
C SER A 674 -49.39 -41.88 -10.27
N PRO A 675 -49.24 -42.52 -9.06
CA PRO A 675 -48.00 -43.23 -8.60
C PRO A 675 -48.14 -44.59 -7.79
N GLY A 676 -47.04 -45.36 -7.55
CA GLY A 676 -46.85 -46.15 -6.29
C GLY A 676 -46.12 -47.53 -6.23
N ARG A 677 -45.46 -47.81 -5.06
CA ARG A 677 -45.20 -49.10 -4.30
C ARG A 677 -44.08 -50.16 -4.61
N THR A 678 -43.15 -50.30 -3.63
CA THR A 678 -42.60 -51.51 -2.88
C THR A 678 -41.80 -52.71 -3.49
N THR A 679 -40.50 -52.82 -3.14
CA THR A 679 -39.72 -53.90 -2.40
C THR A 679 -40.02 -55.43 -2.49
N PRO A 680 -39.11 -56.40 -2.11
CA PRO A 680 -37.63 -56.40 -1.84
C PRO A 680 -36.81 -57.68 -2.28
N ALA A 681 -35.54 -57.81 -1.82
CA ALA A 681 -34.88 -59.04 -1.26
C ALA A 681 -33.67 -59.76 -1.95
N CYS A 682 -32.46 -59.45 -1.45
CA CYS A 682 -31.36 -60.33 -0.96
C CYS A 682 -30.98 -61.71 -1.59
N ARG A 683 -29.69 -61.91 -1.92
CA ARG A 683 -28.86 -63.08 -1.48
C ARG A 683 -27.34 -62.95 -1.75
N THR A 684 -26.54 -63.55 -0.87
CA THR A 684 -25.10 -63.94 -0.99
C THR A 684 -24.99 -65.41 -0.49
N PRO A 685 -23.83 -66.08 -0.25
CA PRO A 685 -22.41 -65.76 -0.53
C PRO A 685 -21.61 -66.95 -1.15
N ARG A 686 -20.28 -66.80 -1.37
CA ARG A 686 -19.24 -67.73 -0.86
C ARG A 686 -17.80 -67.20 -1.03
N ARG A 687 -16.83 -67.89 -0.41
CA ARG A 687 -15.40 -67.53 -0.30
C ARG A 687 -14.51 -68.45 -1.15
N GLY A 688 -13.33 -67.97 -1.53
CA GLY A 688 -12.18 -68.77 -1.97
C GLY A 688 -10.86 -68.14 -1.48
N ARG A 689 -9.86 -68.95 -1.12
CA ARG A 689 -8.49 -68.52 -0.74
C ARG A 689 -7.51 -69.04 -1.79
N THR A 690 -6.44 -68.29 -2.10
CA THR A 690 -5.01 -68.64 -1.82
C THR A 690 -4.04 -67.59 -2.39
N SER A 691 -2.90 -67.45 -1.72
CA SER A 691 -1.68 -66.71 -2.16
C SER A 691 -0.71 -67.71 -2.86
N PRO A 692 0.60 -67.42 -3.20
CA PRO A 692 1.41 -66.23 -2.88
C PRO A 692 2.50 -65.75 -3.91
N ALA A 693 3.06 -64.57 -3.59
CA ALA A 693 4.48 -64.18 -3.67
C ALA A 693 5.23 -63.91 -5.01
N ARG A 694 6.24 -63.02 -4.87
CA ARG A 694 7.38 -62.67 -5.75
C ARG A 694 7.05 -61.94 -7.08
N ALA A 695 7.99 -61.20 -7.69
CA ALA A 695 9.11 -60.38 -7.18
C ALA A 695 9.71 -59.55 -8.34
N SER A 696 10.23 -58.35 -8.02
CA SER A 696 11.30 -57.63 -8.73
C SER A 696 11.40 -57.71 -10.27
N ARG A 697 11.04 -56.62 -10.95
CA ARG A 697 12.00 -55.83 -11.75
C ARG A 697 11.56 -54.38 -11.84
#